data_AF-A0AAT9FNN5-F1
#
_entry.id   AF-A0AAT9FNN5-F1
#
_cell.length_a   1.000
_cell.length_b   1.000
_cell.length_c   1.000
_cell.angle_alpha   90.00
_cell.angle_beta   90.00
_cell.angle_gamma   90.00
#
_symmetry.space_group_name_H-M   'P 1'
#
loop_
_entity.id
_entity.type
_entity.pdbx_description
1 polymer ?
#
loop_
_entity_poly.entity_id
_entity_poly.type
_entity_poly.pdbx_seq_one_letter_code
_entity_poly.pdbx_strand_id
1 'polypeptide(L)'
;MILGSVGVTVTMITGVLCRYCWVSVMLTLACHGAQSGYFTYEENGGSITITDFNRPDFGEAVIPSEIDGKTVVSIGDQAFASKTITSLVIPNTVTHIGDRAFASCIYLPEVTLPSSVSSIGQAPFAECLQLTAISVEAGNSHFTTVAGVLYDAGQTRLVQYPVAKQGSSYSIPAGVQNIGNSAFAQSGYLQSVTIPNTVQNIGEFAFYFCQGIESISLPSSVRSIGASAFKYCRGMTSLSLVPGLKTIGHSAFSSCTSLPSVTIPSGIETIEYGAFTNCNVLTTVTFQEGATFVGEHMFSNCNLLTGINFSSTVAQIGNSAFAYCDWLADVVIPAGVISIGDWAFSGCEKLENITLTAGVQEIGTFAFSDAGALVEVMIPGSVSRVGSRSFAGCDLLEMVILAEGVQTIGNAAFSGCAQLTSVSLPSSLRAIEGYAFSESNSLTEIVLLNGITEIGESAFRDCEGLERIVIPASVVSIGDSAFRECVNLTNLVLPENVQNIGDHAFRSCREITNMVVPAGVTRLGDFVFHDCGELENVTLPHGITSIEENAFSKCSKLAAISLPDTLESLGASAFAYCAKLIEMQVPGLITSLGSGTFYGCAELEKVRLPSGLETIGQWAFGDCPSLTYFFMPEGLLSIGDYAFRQCESLREVFFAGDAPALGTGVFAGASSNLKLHYLDSKSDYNAPAWSQSMLVEIDESVYPAAAWLMSHHLAYYAYMLQDLNDSDVSLLMAYALNINPRDNPVSELPMVVVSPTELSMDFYGVSPGIDYRVEVSSDLVHWIETGVDISVPDSEGMRRASIGREMGYRFMRLIVTEL
;
A
#
# COMPACT_ATOMS: atom_id res chain seq x y z
N MET A 1 52.16 -49.88 -56.64
CA MET A 1 51.25 -50.44 -55.62
C MET A 1 49.86 -50.53 -56.23
N ILE A 2 49.47 -51.79 -56.45
CA ILE A 2 48.22 -52.42 -56.94
C ILE A 2 47.00 -51.46 -56.98
N LEU A 3 46.66 -50.90 -58.17
CA LEU A 3 45.74 -51.38 -59.23
C LEU A 3 44.27 -50.95 -58.96
N GLY A 4 43.54 -50.23 -59.80
CA GLY A 4 43.72 -49.63 -61.14
C GLY A 4 42.45 -48.79 -61.43
N SER A 5 42.54 -47.56 -61.95
CA SER A 5 42.42 -47.21 -63.39
C SER A 5 41.13 -47.78 -64.02
N VAL A 6 40.21 -47.03 -64.65
CA VAL A 6 40.39 -46.03 -65.71
C VAL A 6 39.09 -45.21 -65.82
N GLY A 7 39.20 -43.90 -66.01
CA GLY A 7 38.06 -43.02 -66.31
C GLY A 7 37.77 -42.92 -67.80
N VAL A 8 36.55 -42.50 -68.16
CA VAL A 8 36.23 -41.84 -69.44
C VAL A 8 35.12 -40.82 -69.22
N THR A 9 35.31 -39.66 -69.84
CA THR A 9 34.52 -38.43 -69.81
C THR A 9 33.37 -38.39 -70.84
N VAL A 10 32.50 -37.39 -70.65
CA VAL A 10 31.68 -36.60 -71.60
C VAL A 10 30.21 -37.00 -71.88
N THR A 11 29.35 -35.98 -71.66
CA THR A 11 28.21 -35.47 -72.46
C THR A 11 26.77 -35.77 -72.04
N MET A 12 26.04 -34.68 -71.82
CA MET A 12 24.59 -34.54 -71.67
C MET A 12 23.80 -35.05 -72.89
N ILE A 13 22.66 -35.72 -72.65
CA ILE A 13 21.41 -35.54 -73.43
C ILE A 13 20.20 -35.61 -72.49
N THR A 14 19.33 -34.62 -72.66
CA THR A 14 18.00 -34.35 -72.08
C THR A 14 16.93 -35.40 -72.36
N GLY A 15 15.93 -35.57 -71.48
CA GLY A 15 14.58 -36.00 -71.90
C GLY A 15 13.80 -36.91 -70.94
N VAL A 16 12.95 -36.29 -70.13
CA VAL A 16 11.67 -36.73 -69.51
C VAL A 16 11.12 -38.11 -69.94
N LEU A 17 10.90 -39.02 -68.97
CA LEU A 17 9.62 -39.75 -68.74
C LEU A 17 9.72 -40.80 -67.62
N CYS A 18 8.78 -40.70 -66.66
CA CYS A 18 8.22 -41.76 -65.82
C CYS A 18 9.13 -42.51 -64.81
N ARG A 19 9.17 -42.00 -63.56
CA ARG A 19 9.51 -42.78 -62.35
C ARG A 19 8.33 -42.72 -61.36
N TYR A 20 7.26 -43.48 -61.63
CA TYR A 20 6.19 -43.74 -60.65
C TYR A 20 5.69 -45.20 -60.70
N CYS A 21 6.57 -46.12 -61.08
CA CYS A 21 6.32 -47.53 -60.88
C CYS A 21 7.64 -48.22 -60.56
N TRP A 22 7.62 -48.96 -59.45
CA TRP A 22 8.64 -49.90 -58.98
C TRP A 22 9.71 -49.30 -58.07
N VAL A 23 9.38 -49.17 -56.78
CA VAL A 23 10.00 -49.90 -55.65
C VAL A 23 9.04 -49.77 -54.47
N SER A 24 8.51 -50.89 -53.94
CA SER A 24 8.15 -51.09 -52.50
C SER A 24 7.29 -52.33 -52.20
N VAL A 25 6.92 -53.17 -53.17
CA VAL A 25 6.13 -54.39 -52.88
C VAL A 25 7.00 -55.57 -52.40
N MET A 26 8.32 -55.46 -52.33
CA MET A 26 9.21 -56.61 -52.02
C MET A 26 10.25 -56.32 -50.93
N LEU A 27 9.88 -55.58 -49.86
CA LEU A 27 10.68 -55.57 -48.62
C LEU A 27 9.90 -55.15 -47.34
N THR A 28 8.62 -55.48 -47.21
CA THR A 28 7.79 -55.05 -46.05
C THR A 28 7.51 -56.14 -45.00
N LEU A 29 7.92 -57.39 -45.21
CA LEU A 29 7.59 -58.48 -44.28
C LEU A 29 8.57 -58.65 -43.09
N ALA A 30 9.71 -57.95 -43.06
CA ALA A 30 10.72 -58.14 -42.02
C ALA A 30 10.79 -57.03 -40.94
N CYS A 31 10.05 -55.92 -41.06
CA CYS A 31 10.13 -54.79 -40.11
C CYS A 31 8.84 -54.54 -39.30
N HIS A 32 7.71 -55.16 -39.65
CA HIS A 32 6.42 -54.94 -38.95
C HIS A 32 6.46 -55.33 -37.46
N GLY A 33 7.34 -56.25 -37.05
CA GLY A 33 7.46 -56.68 -35.65
C GLY A 33 8.27 -55.75 -34.73
N ALA A 34 9.03 -54.79 -35.28
CA ALA A 34 9.97 -53.99 -34.50
C ALA A 34 9.45 -52.59 -34.12
N GLN A 35 8.48 -52.02 -34.86
CA GLN A 35 7.94 -50.69 -34.57
C GLN A 35 6.70 -50.67 -33.66
N SER A 36 6.00 -51.81 -33.45
CA SER A 36 4.78 -51.84 -32.63
C SER A 36 5.00 -51.36 -31.19
N GLY A 37 6.19 -51.60 -30.63
CA GLY A 37 6.57 -51.16 -29.28
C GLY A 37 6.80 -49.65 -29.11
N TYR A 38 6.77 -48.87 -30.20
CA TYR A 38 6.91 -47.41 -30.14
C TYR A 38 5.57 -46.67 -30.04
N PHE A 39 4.43 -47.34 -30.24
CA PHE A 39 3.12 -46.68 -30.25
C PHE A 39 2.40 -46.89 -28.92
N THR A 40 1.86 -45.81 -28.36
CA THR A 40 0.83 -45.86 -27.32
C THR A 40 -0.52 -45.68 -28.00
N TYR A 41 -1.54 -46.40 -27.55
CA TYR A 41 -2.83 -46.42 -28.22
C TYR A 41 -3.99 -46.76 -27.29
N GLU A 42 -5.19 -46.36 -27.71
CA GLU A 42 -6.46 -46.71 -27.09
C GLU A 42 -7.29 -47.59 -28.02
N GLU A 43 -7.99 -48.56 -27.43
CA GLU A 43 -8.95 -49.38 -28.14
C GLU A 43 -10.36 -48.83 -27.97
N ASN A 44 -11.03 -48.57 -29.08
CA ASN A 44 -12.41 -48.13 -29.13
C ASN A 44 -13.23 -49.05 -30.04
N GLY A 45 -14.03 -49.93 -29.43
CA GLY A 45 -14.98 -50.79 -30.15
C GLY A 45 -14.35 -51.75 -31.17
N GLY A 46 -13.16 -52.29 -30.89
CA GLY A 46 -12.44 -53.20 -31.79
C GLY A 46 -11.53 -52.50 -32.81
N SER A 47 -11.38 -51.17 -32.72
CA SER A 47 -10.48 -50.36 -33.53
C SER A 47 -9.47 -49.61 -32.66
N ILE A 48 -8.35 -49.19 -33.24
CA ILE A 48 -7.23 -48.57 -32.54
C ILE A 48 -7.08 -47.09 -32.92
N THR A 49 -6.92 -46.25 -31.89
CA THR A 49 -6.47 -44.86 -32.00
C THR A 49 -5.07 -44.74 -31.43
N ILE A 50 -4.09 -44.34 -32.24
CA ILE A 50 -2.72 -44.08 -31.75
C ILE A 50 -2.74 -42.77 -30.97
N THR A 51 -2.29 -42.78 -29.72
CA THR A 51 -2.28 -41.60 -28.84
C THR A 51 -0.88 -41.04 -28.58
N ASP A 52 0.19 -41.82 -28.83
CA ASP A 52 1.57 -41.33 -28.76
C ASP A 52 2.51 -42.19 -29.62
N PHE A 53 3.66 -41.64 -30.00
CA PHE A 53 4.76 -42.30 -30.70
C PHE A 53 6.10 -41.99 -30.02
N ASN A 54 6.71 -43.00 -29.39
CA ASN A 54 7.92 -42.86 -28.58
C ASN A 54 9.07 -43.70 -29.13
N ARG A 55 9.61 -43.24 -30.26
CA ARG A 55 10.86 -43.76 -30.80
C ARG A 55 12.05 -42.93 -30.27
N PRO A 56 13.13 -43.56 -29.74
CA PRO A 56 14.26 -42.85 -29.15
C PRO A 56 15.23 -42.23 -30.16
N ASP A 57 15.19 -42.65 -31.43
CA ASP A 57 16.11 -42.26 -32.49
C ASP A 57 15.40 -41.56 -33.68
N PHE A 58 16.17 -40.77 -34.44
CA PHE A 58 15.72 -40.13 -35.67
C PHE A 58 15.41 -41.18 -36.75
N GLY A 59 14.30 -41.04 -37.47
CA GLY A 59 14.05 -41.87 -38.63
C GLY A 59 12.60 -41.92 -39.11
N GLU A 60 12.30 -42.93 -39.91
CA GLU A 60 10.98 -43.17 -40.50
C GLU A 60 9.96 -43.65 -39.45
N ALA A 61 8.74 -43.08 -39.51
CA ALA A 61 7.56 -43.56 -38.80
C ALA A 61 6.61 -44.26 -39.78
N VAL A 62 6.47 -45.58 -39.63
CA VAL A 62 5.51 -46.38 -40.40
C VAL A 62 4.35 -46.74 -39.49
N ILE A 63 3.19 -46.15 -39.73
CA ILE A 63 1.99 -46.46 -38.95
C ILE A 63 1.48 -47.84 -39.41
N PRO A 64 1.38 -48.83 -38.50
CA PRO A 64 0.89 -50.15 -38.88
C PRO A 64 -0.60 -50.12 -39.18
N SER A 65 -1.07 -50.98 -40.09
CA SER A 65 -2.51 -51.13 -40.37
C SER A 65 -3.27 -51.82 -39.23
N GLU A 66 -2.57 -52.61 -38.41
CA GLU A 66 -3.11 -53.32 -37.25
C GLU A 66 -2.13 -53.30 -36.08
N ILE A 67 -2.64 -53.19 -34.85
CA ILE A 67 -1.90 -53.39 -33.60
C ILE A 67 -2.69 -54.42 -32.77
N ASP A 68 -2.02 -55.46 -32.27
CA ASP A 68 -2.64 -56.58 -31.54
C ASP A 68 -3.85 -57.23 -32.26
N GLY A 69 -3.79 -57.31 -33.59
CA GLY A 69 -4.86 -57.88 -34.42
C GLY A 69 -6.10 -56.99 -34.55
N LYS A 70 -6.03 -55.72 -34.13
CA LYS A 70 -7.09 -54.73 -34.26
C LYS A 70 -6.68 -53.64 -35.23
N THR A 71 -7.60 -53.20 -36.08
CA THR A 71 -7.33 -52.23 -37.14
C THR A 71 -7.04 -50.85 -36.58
N VAL A 72 -5.95 -50.21 -37.04
CA VAL A 72 -5.63 -48.81 -36.74
C VAL A 72 -6.45 -47.90 -37.64
N VAL A 73 -7.37 -47.14 -37.05
CA VAL A 73 -8.33 -46.30 -37.79
C VAL A 73 -8.15 -44.82 -37.54
N SER A 74 -7.45 -44.43 -36.46
CA SER A 74 -7.31 -43.04 -36.05
C SER A 74 -5.90 -42.76 -35.52
N ILE A 75 -5.45 -41.53 -35.76
CA ILE A 75 -4.30 -40.92 -35.11
C ILE A 75 -4.86 -39.83 -34.22
N GLY A 76 -4.66 -39.97 -32.91
CA GLY A 76 -5.17 -39.04 -31.91
C GLY A 76 -4.47 -37.69 -31.95
N ASP A 77 -5.01 -36.77 -31.16
CA ASP A 77 -4.47 -35.43 -31.01
C ASP A 77 -3.03 -35.48 -30.49
N GLN A 78 -2.14 -34.71 -31.12
CA GLN A 78 -0.72 -34.60 -30.77
C GLN A 78 0.06 -35.93 -30.75
N ALA A 79 -0.48 -37.03 -31.29
CA ALA A 79 0.13 -38.36 -31.15
C ALA A 79 1.58 -38.47 -31.71
N PHE A 80 1.91 -37.67 -32.72
CA PHE A 80 3.26 -37.55 -33.28
C PHE A 80 3.80 -36.11 -33.13
N ALA A 81 3.25 -35.27 -32.27
CA ALA A 81 3.72 -33.90 -32.13
C ALA A 81 5.17 -33.85 -31.61
N SER A 82 5.97 -32.94 -32.16
CA SER A 82 7.39 -32.71 -31.82
C SER A 82 8.31 -33.93 -31.96
N LYS A 83 7.91 -34.95 -32.72
CA LYS A 83 8.74 -36.15 -32.93
C LYS A 83 9.77 -35.91 -34.01
N THR A 84 10.94 -36.53 -33.86
CA THR A 84 12.09 -36.40 -34.78
C THR A 84 11.99 -37.33 -35.99
N ILE A 85 10.83 -37.33 -36.66
CA ILE A 85 10.55 -38.20 -37.81
C ILE A 85 11.04 -37.56 -39.11
N THR A 86 11.65 -38.37 -39.99
CA THR A 86 12.20 -37.94 -41.29
C THR A 86 11.40 -38.45 -42.49
N SER A 87 10.48 -39.38 -42.26
CA SER A 87 9.56 -39.97 -43.23
C SER A 87 8.31 -40.44 -42.48
N LEU A 88 7.15 -40.36 -43.11
CA LEU A 88 5.87 -40.76 -42.54
C LEU A 88 5.08 -41.59 -43.55
N VAL A 89 4.67 -42.79 -43.14
CA VAL A 89 3.78 -43.66 -43.91
C VAL A 89 2.49 -43.87 -43.13
N ILE A 90 1.37 -43.42 -43.70
CA ILE A 90 0.02 -43.58 -43.14
C ILE A 90 -0.72 -44.65 -43.95
N PRO A 91 -1.21 -45.75 -43.35
CA PRO A 91 -1.90 -46.81 -44.07
C PRO A 91 -3.34 -46.42 -44.44
N ASN A 92 -3.89 -47.05 -45.49
CA ASN A 92 -5.27 -46.85 -45.95
C ASN A 92 -6.35 -47.36 -44.96
N THR A 93 -5.97 -47.83 -43.76
CA THR A 93 -6.91 -48.13 -42.67
C THR A 93 -7.23 -46.90 -41.83
N VAL A 94 -6.34 -45.88 -41.83
CA VAL A 94 -6.54 -44.64 -41.08
C VAL A 94 -7.58 -43.78 -41.80
N THR A 95 -8.60 -43.37 -41.07
CA THR A 95 -9.72 -42.55 -41.55
C THR A 95 -9.76 -41.19 -40.87
N HIS A 96 -9.13 -41.05 -39.69
CA HIS A 96 -9.15 -39.84 -38.87
C HIS A 96 -7.73 -39.44 -38.44
N ILE A 97 -7.40 -38.16 -38.55
CA ILE A 97 -6.16 -37.56 -38.03
C ILE A 97 -6.56 -36.44 -37.07
N GLY A 98 -6.10 -36.48 -35.82
CA GLY A 98 -6.45 -35.55 -34.75
C GLY A 98 -5.79 -34.17 -34.87
N ASP A 99 -6.13 -33.30 -33.93
CA ASP A 99 -5.60 -31.96 -33.80
C ASP A 99 -4.10 -31.99 -33.51
N ARG A 100 -3.33 -31.20 -34.27
CA ARG A 100 -1.86 -31.12 -34.14
C ARG A 100 -1.16 -32.49 -34.17
N ALA A 101 -1.76 -33.51 -34.79
CA ALA A 101 -1.28 -34.89 -34.76
C ALA A 101 0.19 -35.03 -35.14
N PHE A 102 0.68 -34.23 -36.10
CA PHE A 102 2.09 -34.22 -36.53
C PHE A 102 2.74 -32.84 -36.39
N ALA A 103 2.20 -31.96 -35.54
CA ALA A 103 2.73 -30.60 -35.38
C ALA A 103 4.18 -30.62 -34.88
N SER A 104 5.00 -29.68 -35.33
CA SER A 104 6.41 -29.53 -34.95
C SER A 104 7.29 -30.76 -35.25
N CYS A 105 6.90 -31.62 -36.21
CA CYS A 105 7.77 -32.64 -36.80
C CYS A 105 8.78 -31.96 -37.75
N ILE A 106 9.76 -31.26 -37.18
CA ILE A 106 10.60 -30.29 -37.92
C ILE A 106 11.48 -30.89 -39.03
N TYR A 107 11.67 -32.22 -39.06
CA TYR A 107 12.49 -32.92 -40.05
C TYR A 107 11.68 -33.62 -41.15
N LEU A 108 10.35 -33.49 -41.14
CA LEU A 108 9.47 -34.16 -42.10
C LEU A 108 9.42 -33.37 -43.42
N PRO A 109 9.93 -33.91 -44.55
CA PRO A 109 10.07 -33.14 -45.79
C PRO A 109 8.80 -33.11 -46.65
N GLU A 110 8.03 -34.20 -46.65
CA GLU A 110 6.81 -34.38 -47.43
C GLU A 110 5.85 -35.33 -46.70
N VAL A 111 4.54 -35.21 -46.97
CA VAL A 111 3.51 -36.13 -46.47
C VAL A 111 2.54 -36.48 -47.58
N THR A 112 2.17 -37.75 -47.66
CA THR A 112 1.07 -38.24 -48.52
C THR A 112 -0.10 -38.69 -47.65
N LEU A 113 -1.27 -38.09 -47.86
CA LEU A 113 -2.51 -38.48 -47.17
C LEU A 113 -3.19 -39.62 -47.94
N PRO A 114 -3.53 -40.74 -47.27
CA PRO A 114 -4.17 -41.87 -47.94
C PRO A 114 -5.60 -41.58 -48.39
N SER A 115 -6.09 -42.37 -49.34
CA SER A 115 -7.43 -42.21 -49.91
C SER A 115 -8.56 -42.37 -48.89
N SER A 116 -8.30 -43.09 -47.79
CA SER A 116 -9.23 -43.40 -46.70
C SER A 116 -9.48 -42.27 -45.70
N VAL A 117 -8.59 -41.27 -45.63
CA VAL A 117 -8.71 -40.18 -44.63
C VAL A 117 -9.92 -39.31 -44.96
N SER A 118 -10.93 -39.35 -44.09
CA SER A 118 -12.18 -38.62 -44.22
C SER A 118 -12.27 -37.40 -43.30
N SER A 119 -11.41 -37.33 -42.27
CA SER A 119 -11.33 -36.18 -41.37
C SER A 119 -9.91 -35.89 -40.92
N ILE A 120 -9.62 -34.59 -40.77
CA ILE A 120 -8.36 -34.06 -40.26
C ILE A 120 -8.69 -32.90 -39.32
N GLY A 121 -8.12 -32.96 -38.11
CA GLY A 121 -8.20 -31.94 -37.09
C GLY A 121 -7.52 -30.63 -37.48
N GLN A 122 -7.44 -29.71 -36.53
CA GLN A 122 -6.80 -28.41 -36.69
C GLN A 122 -5.28 -28.53 -36.67
N ALA A 123 -4.60 -27.71 -37.49
CA ALA A 123 -3.14 -27.58 -37.49
C ALA A 123 -2.36 -28.91 -37.59
N PRO A 124 -2.75 -29.87 -38.45
CA PRO A 124 -2.22 -31.25 -38.43
C PRO A 124 -0.71 -31.33 -38.67
N PHE A 125 -0.14 -30.40 -39.44
CA PHE A 125 1.29 -30.32 -39.76
C PHE A 125 1.87 -28.92 -39.51
N ALA A 126 1.29 -28.18 -38.57
CA ALA A 126 1.81 -26.86 -38.20
C ALA A 126 3.25 -26.98 -37.70
N GLU A 127 4.11 -26.00 -38.00
CA GLU A 127 5.50 -25.94 -37.52
C GLU A 127 6.40 -27.10 -38.01
N CYS A 128 6.00 -27.85 -39.03
CA CYS A 128 6.87 -28.80 -39.72
C CYS A 128 7.87 -28.05 -40.61
N LEU A 129 8.94 -27.53 -40.01
CA LEU A 129 9.90 -26.58 -40.61
C LEU A 129 10.59 -27.04 -41.91
N GLN A 130 10.60 -28.33 -42.23
CA GLN A 130 11.17 -28.88 -43.47
C GLN A 130 10.10 -29.32 -44.49
N LEU A 131 8.81 -29.19 -44.17
CA LEU A 131 7.72 -29.67 -45.03
C LEU A 131 7.59 -28.80 -46.28
N THR A 132 7.93 -29.36 -47.45
CA THR A 132 7.94 -28.65 -48.73
C THR A 132 6.68 -28.88 -49.57
N ALA A 133 6.00 -30.02 -49.38
CA ALA A 133 4.77 -30.38 -50.07
C ALA A 133 3.91 -31.36 -49.27
N ILE A 134 2.60 -31.27 -49.46
CA ILE A 134 1.61 -32.26 -49.04
C ILE A 134 0.92 -32.79 -50.30
N SER A 135 0.77 -34.10 -50.40
CA SER A 135 0.05 -34.79 -51.46
C SER A 135 -1.13 -35.58 -50.88
N VAL A 136 -2.13 -35.87 -51.70
CA VAL A 136 -3.29 -36.69 -51.35
C VAL A 136 -3.40 -37.80 -52.39
N GLU A 137 -3.59 -39.05 -51.96
CA GLU A 137 -3.76 -40.20 -52.85
C GLU A 137 -5.00 -40.04 -53.75
N ALA A 138 -4.90 -40.56 -54.97
CA ALA A 138 -6.02 -40.55 -55.91
C ALA A 138 -7.23 -41.30 -55.33
N GLY A 139 -8.41 -40.70 -55.42
CA GLY A 139 -9.65 -41.28 -54.90
C GLY A 139 -10.07 -40.78 -53.52
N ASN A 140 -9.28 -39.95 -52.83
CA ASN A 140 -9.75 -39.29 -51.61
C ASN A 140 -10.92 -38.34 -51.94
N SER A 141 -12.06 -38.52 -51.28
CA SER A 141 -13.29 -37.72 -51.50
C SER A 141 -13.44 -36.53 -50.56
N HIS A 142 -12.53 -36.34 -49.61
CA HIS A 142 -12.62 -35.34 -48.53
C HIS A 142 -11.51 -34.29 -48.56
N PHE A 143 -10.37 -34.60 -49.15
CA PHE A 143 -9.22 -33.71 -49.25
C PHE A 143 -8.65 -33.68 -50.66
N THR A 144 -7.99 -32.58 -51.00
CA THR A 144 -7.29 -32.42 -52.27
C THR A 144 -6.05 -31.56 -52.07
N THR A 145 -5.16 -31.55 -53.06
CA THR A 145 -3.98 -30.68 -53.02
C THR A 145 -3.88 -29.83 -54.28
N VAL A 146 -3.48 -28.58 -54.10
CA VAL A 146 -3.22 -27.64 -55.21
C VAL A 146 -1.80 -27.13 -55.05
N ALA A 147 -0.92 -27.48 -56.01
CA ALA A 147 0.50 -27.14 -55.99
C ALA A 147 1.22 -27.51 -54.66
N GLY A 148 0.85 -28.64 -54.07
CA GLY A 148 1.43 -29.15 -52.82
C GLY A 148 0.85 -28.56 -51.53
N VAL A 149 -0.20 -27.73 -51.61
CA VAL A 149 -0.93 -27.17 -50.46
C VAL A 149 -2.21 -27.96 -50.22
N LEU A 150 -2.53 -28.24 -48.96
CA LEU A 150 -3.67 -29.09 -48.58
C LEU A 150 -4.97 -28.30 -48.42
N TYR A 151 -6.03 -28.82 -49.03
CA TYR A 151 -7.39 -28.28 -49.02
C TYR A 151 -8.40 -29.39 -48.67
N ASP A 152 -9.60 -28.99 -48.25
CA ASP A 152 -10.77 -29.86 -48.35
C ASP A 152 -11.12 -30.16 -49.82
N ALA A 153 -11.86 -31.24 -50.09
CA ALA A 153 -12.20 -31.66 -51.44
C ALA A 153 -12.92 -30.59 -52.26
N GLY A 154 -13.71 -29.73 -51.61
CA GLY A 154 -14.40 -28.61 -52.24
C GLY A 154 -13.53 -27.37 -52.48
N GLN A 155 -12.28 -27.34 -52.01
CA GLN A 155 -11.40 -26.17 -51.97
C GLN A 155 -12.06 -24.94 -51.30
N THR A 156 -12.92 -25.18 -50.31
CA THR A 156 -13.58 -24.14 -49.51
C THR A 156 -12.77 -23.77 -48.26
N ARG A 157 -11.82 -24.61 -47.85
CA ARG A 157 -10.94 -24.43 -46.69
C ARG A 157 -9.50 -24.77 -47.05
N LEU A 158 -8.59 -23.82 -46.85
CA LEU A 158 -7.15 -24.10 -46.86
C LEU A 158 -6.80 -24.73 -45.51
N VAL A 159 -6.37 -25.99 -45.52
CA VAL A 159 -6.09 -26.76 -44.30
C VAL A 159 -4.67 -26.51 -43.83
N GLN A 160 -3.68 -26.66 -44.72
CA GLN A 160 -2.27 -26.50 -44.37
C GLN A 160 -1.42 -26.11 -45.58
N TYR A 161 -0.64 -25.05 -45.43
CA TYR A 161 0.47 -24.66 -46.30
C TYR A 161 1.77 -25.30 -45.78
N PRO A 162 2.61 -25.90 -46.66
CA PRO A 162 3.90 -26.46 -46.26
C PRO A 162 4.91 -25.36 -45.88
N VAL A 163 5.41 -25.39 -44.65
CA VAL A 163 6.25 -24.33 -44.06
C VAL A 163 7.53 -24.03 -44.86
N ALA A 164 8.16 -25.06 -45.41
CA ALA A 164 9.41 -24.96 -46.18
C ALA A 164 9.21 -24.74 -47.69
N LYS A 165 7.95 -24.58 -48.13
CA LYS A 165 7.65 -24.34 -49.54
C LYS A 165 8.31 -23.05 -50.00
N GLN A 166 9.13 -23.16 -51.05
CA GLN A 166 9.86 -22.03 -51.61
C GLN A 166 8.93 -21.08 -52.37
N GLY A 167 9.23 -19.79 -52.31
CA GLY A 167 8.52 -18.73 -53.02
C GLY A 167 8.19 -17.55 -52.12
N SER A 168 8.33 -16.34 -52.64
CA SER A 168 8.05 -15.10 -51.89
C SER A 168 6.56 -14.71 -51.87
N SER A 169 5.72 -15.35 -52.69
CA SER A 169 4.30 -15.02 -52.78
C SER A 169 3.43 -16.25 -52.99
N TYR A 170 2.21 -16.22 -52.44
CA TYR A 170 1.20 -17.24 -52.69
C TYR A 170 -0.18 -16.63 -52.93
N SER A 171 -0.89 -17.11 -53.94
CA SER A 171 -2.28 -16.70 -54.21
C SER A 171 -3.23 -17.85 -53.86
N ILE A 172 -4.11 -17.61 -52.89
CA ILE A 172 -5.10 -18.59 -52.45
C ILE A 172 -6.19 -18.73 -53.55
N PRO A 173 -6.61 -19.96 -53.92
CA PRO A 173 -7.64 -20.18 -54.94
C PRO A 173 -8.96 -19.47 -54.65
N ALA A 174 -9.62 -18.94 -55.68
CA ALA A 174 -10.81 -18.08 -55.57
C ALA A 174 -12.08 -18.77 -55.00
N GLY A 175 -12.08 -20.08 -54.76
CA GLY A 175 -13.18 -20.79 -54.12
C GLY A 175 -13.07 -20.86 -52.59
N VAL A 176 -11.90 -20.52 -52.04
CA VAL A 176 -11.61 -20.68 -50.60
C VAL A 176 -12.41 -19.66 -49.80
N GLN A 177 -13.10 -20.15 -48.77
CA GLN A 177 -13.93 -19.36 -47.85
C GLN A 177 -13.28 -19.25 -46.47
N ASN A 178 -12.44 -20.20 -46.07
CA ASN A 178 -11.81 -20.23 -44.75
C ASN A 178 -10.31 -20.54 -44.85
N ILE A 179 -9.48 -19.78 -44.15
CA ILE A 179 -8.10 -20.14 -43.87
C ILE A 179 -8.08 -20.86 -42.53
N GLY A 180 -7.62 -22.12 -42.50
CA GLY A 180 -7.61 -22.94 -41.29
C GLY A 180 -6.66 -22.46 -40.21
N ASN A 181 -6.79 -23.05 -39.02
CA ASN A 181 -5.91 -22.75 -37.89
C ASN A 181 -4.47 -23.17 -38.21
N SER A 182 -3.50 -22.32 -37.87
CA SER A 182 -2.07 -22.49 -38.14
C SER A 182 -1.72 -22.80 -39.61
N ALA A 183 -2.61 -22.48 -40.55
CA ALA A 183 -2.48 -22.94 -41.92
C ALA A 183 -1.18 -22.47 -42.62
N PHE A 184 -0.70 -21.27 -42.31
CA PHE A 184 0.58 -20.71 -42.77
C PHE A 184 1.60 -20.54 -41.65
N ALA A 185 1.36 -21.04 -40.43
CA ALA A 185 2.24 -20.80 -39.28
C ALA A 185 3.71 -21.12 -39.60
N GLN A 186 4.61 -20.20 -39.22
CA GLN A 186 6.06 -20.22 -39.45
C GLN A 186 6.51 -20.21 -40.93
N SER A 187 5.64 -19.86 -41.88
CA SER A 187 6.01 -19.77 -43.31
C SER A 187 6.96 -18.59 -43.58
N GLY A 188 8.25 -18.79 -43.30
CA GLY A 188 9.28 -17.74 -43.31
C GLY A 188 9.70 -17.25 -44.70
N TYR A 189 9.43 -18.02 -45.76
CA TYR A 189 9.77 -17.63 -47.14
C TYR A 189 8.75 -16.68 -47.76
N LEU A 190 7.50 -16.67 -47.27
CA LEU A 190 6.43 -15.85 -47.81
C LEU A 190 6.58 -14.39 -47.37
N GLN A 191 6.61 -13.49 -48.36
CA GLN A 191 6.56 -12.05 -48.17
C GLN A 191 5.16 -11.47 -48.41
N SER A 192 4.34 -12.14 -49.21
CA SER A 192 2.96 -11.74 -49.47
C SER A 192 2.02 -12.93 -49.70
N VAL A 193 0.76 -12.77 -49.29
CA VAL A 193 -0.30 -13.74 -49.58
C VAL A 193 -1.51 -13.00 -50.15
N THR A 194 -1.94 -13.39 -51.36
CA THR A 194 -3.15 -12.87 -51.99
C THR A 194 -4.36 -13.65 -51.49
N ILE A 195 -5.21 -12.99 -50.71
CA ILE A 195 -6.44 -13.57 -50.15
C ILE A 195 -7.62 -13.17 -51.06
N PRO A 196 -8.38 -14.13 -51.66
CA PRO A 196 -9.48 -13.83 -52.55
C PRO A 196 -10.71 -13.32 -51.80
N ASN A 197 -11.57 -12.55 -52.49
CA ASN A 197 -12.79 -11.94 -51.94
C ASN A 197 -13.94 -12.93 -51.64
N THR A 198 -13.61 -14.21 -51.50
CA THR A 198 -14.48 -15.27 -51.00
C THR A 198 -14.15 -15.67 -49.57
N VAL A 199 -12.95 -15.32 -49.08
CA VAL A 199 -12.53 -15.67 -47.71
C VAL A 199 -13.30 -14.83 -46.70
N GLN A 200 -13.95 -15.51 -45.76
CA GLN A 200 -14.75 -14.93 -44.70
C GLN A 200 -14.03 -15.00 -43.34
N ASN A 201 -13.28 -16.07 -43.09
CA ASN A 201 -12.65 -16.31 -41.79
C ASN A 201 -11.17 -16.66 -41.95
N ILE A 202 -10.34 -16.04 -41.09
CA ILE A 202 -8.93 -16.35 -40.92
C ILE A 202 -8.78 -17.03 -39.56
N GLY A 203 -8.32 -18.27 -39.55
CA GLY A 203 -8.25 -19.10 -38.35
C GLY A 203 -7.24 -18.64 -37.29
N GLU A 204 -7.30 -19.28 -36.14
CA GLU A 204 -6.37 -19.08 -35.03
C GLU A 204 -4.95 -19.44 -35.46
N PHE A 205 -3.97 -18.62 -35.07
CA PHE A 205 -2.56 -18.80 -35.44
C PHE A 205 -2.29 -18.91 -36.96
N ALA A 206 -3.24 -18.54 -37.84
CA ALA A 206 -3.18 -18.84 -39.28
C ALA A 206 -1.86 -18.41 -39.94
N PHE A 207 -1.30 -17.26 -39.57
CA PHE A 207 -0.01 -16.72 -40.02
C PHE A 207 0.95 -16.48 -38.85
N TYR A 208 0.79 -17.24 -37.76
CA TYR A 208 1.65 -17.13 -36.58
C TYR A 208 3.13 -17.23 -36.95
N PHE A 209 3.96 -16.30 -36.46
CA PHE A 209 5.41 -16.30 -36.68
C PHE A 209 5.83 -16.26 -38.16
N CYS A 210 4.99 -15.73 -39.06
CA CYS A 210 5.37 -15.49 -40.45
C CYS A 210 6.24 -14.23 -40.58
N GLN A 211 7.50 -14.32 -40.16
CA GLN A 211 8.41 -13.17 -40.04
C GLN A 211 8.71 -12.48 -41.37
N GLY A 212 8.61 -13.20 -42.50
CA GLY A 212 8.88 -12.67 -43.83
C GLY A 212 7.76 -11.82 -44.43
N ILE A 213 6.53 -11.88 -43.89
CA ILE A 213 5.38 -11.21 -44.50
C ILE A 213 5.50 -9.70 -44.35
N GLU A 214 5.58 -8.99 -45.48
CA GLU A 214 5.73 -7.53 -45.54
C GLU A 214 4.39 -6.80 -45.65
N SER A 215 3.43 -7.39 -46.38
CA SER A 215 2.10 -6.80 -46.56
C SER A 215 1.01 -7.87 -46.67
N ILE A 216 -0.14 -7.59 -46.05
CA ILE A 216 -1.37 -8.36 -46.21
C ILE A 216 -2.51 -7.39 -46.48
N SER A 217 -3.16 -7.56 -47.62
CA SER A 217 -4.41 -6.89 -47.94
C SER A 217 -5.57 -7.83 -47.63
N LEU A 218 -6.38 -7.50 -46.64
CA LEU A 218 -7.59 -8.24 -46.35
C LEU A 218 -8.68 -7.85 -47.38
N PRO A 219 -9.38 -8.81 -48.00
CA PRO A 219 -10.50 -8.51 -48.89
C PRO A 219 -11.76 -8.16 -48.10
N SER A 220 -12.68 -7.41 -48.73
CA SER A 220 -13.93 -6.93 -48.12
C SER A 220 -14.88 -8.02 -47.60
N SER A 221 -14.67 -9.27 -48.00
CA SER A 221 -15.44 -10.43 -47.54
C SER A 221 -15.06 -10.92 -46.15
N VAL A 222 -13.87 -10.57 -45.64
CA VAL A 222 -13.41 -11.03 -44.32
C VAL A 222 -14.32 -10.47 -43.22
N ARG A 223 -14.75 -11.36 -42.32
CA ARG A 223 -15.62 -11.06 -41.18
C ARG A 223 -14.93 -11.34 -39.85
N SER A 224 -14.02 -12.32 -39.79
CA SER A 224 -13.30 -12.66 -38.55
C SER A 224 -11.81 -12.94 -38.78
N ILE A 225 -11.01 -12.53 -37.80
CA ILE A 225 -9.59 -12.85 -37.65
C ILE A 225 -9.43 -13.54 -36.30
N GLY A 226 -8.93 -14.78 -36.31
CA GLY A 226 -8.77 -15.60 -35.11
C GLY A 226 -7.65 -15.11 -34.17
N ALA A 227 -7.62 -15.67 -32.96
CA ALA A 227 -6.60 -15.34 -31.97
C ALA A 227 -5.19 -15.65 -32.49
N SER A 228 -4.26 -14.75 -32.21
CA SER A 228 -2.84 -14.80 -32.62
C SER A 228 -2.61 -15.03 -34.12
N ALA A 229 -3.61 -14.76 -34.98
CA ALA A 229 -3.55 -15.08 -36.41
C ALA A 229 -2.32 -14.50 -37.11
N PHE A 230 -1.89 -13.30 -36.77
CA PHE A 230 -0.71 -12.61 -37.32
C PHE A 230 0.33 -12.30 -36.24
N LYS A 231 0.27 -12.93 -35.07
CA LYS A 231 1.22 -12.68 -33.97
C LYS A 231 2.65 -13.01 -34.42
N TYR A 232 3.59 -12.13 -34.09
CA TYR A 232 5.00 -12.19 -34.53
C TYR A 232 5.23 -12.10 -36.05
N CYS A 233 4.31 -11.52 -36.83
CA CYS A 233 4.58 -11.12 -38.22
C CYS A 233 5.47 -9.86 -38.27
N ARG A 234 6.74 -10.01 -37.84
CA ARG A 234 7.67 -8.90 -37.61
C ARG A 234 8.06 -8.13 -38.87
N GLY A 235 7.90 -8.69 -40.06
CA GLY A 235 8.15 -8.01 -41.33
C GLY A 235 7.02 -7.08 -41.79
N MET A 236 5.84 -7.13 -41.13
CA MET A 236 4.64 -6.46 -41.63
C MET A 236 4.76 -4.94 -41.55
N THR A 237 4.90 -4.28 -42.71
CA THR A 237 5.03 -2.82 -42.84
C THR A 237 3.72 -2.15 -43.21
N SER A 238 2.73 -2.91 -43.68
CA SER A 238 1.40 -2.41 -44.00
C SER A 238 0.32 -3.42 -43.66
N LEU A 239 -0.76 -2.90 -43.06
CA LEU A 239 -1.98 -3.64 -42.73
C LEU A 239 -3.18 -2.77 -43.07
N SER A 240 -4.09 -3.29 -43.92
CA SER A 240 -5.37 -2.65 -44.20
C SER A 240 -6.49 -3.52 -43.65
N LEU A 241 -7.11 -3.09 -42.55
CA LEU A 241 -8.37 -3.65 -42.06
C LEU A 241 -9.52 -3.16 -42.95
N VAL A 242 -10.58 -3.95 -43.07
CA VAL A 242 -11.68 -3.68 -44.03
C VAL A 242 -13.00 -3.33 -43.34
N PRO A 243 -13.83 -2.48 -43.96
CA PRO A 243 -15.22 -2.28 -43.53
C PRO A 243 -15.98 -3.60 -43.53
N GLY A 244 -16.71 -3.87 -42.44
CA GLY A 244 -17.48 -5.11 -42.26
C GLY A 244 -16.74 -6.23 -41.53
N LEU A 245 -15.45 -6.05 -41.18
CA LEU A 245 -14.77 -6.89 -40.21
C LEU A 245 -15.50 -6.81 -38.85
N LYS A 246 -15.88 -7.96 -38.29
CA LYS A 246 -16.66 -8.06 -37.05
C LYS A 246 -15.80 -8.38 -35.84
N THR A 247 -14.82 -9.27 -36.01
CA THR A 247 -14.02 -9.80 -34.90
C THR A 247 -12.53 -9.74 -35.20
N ILE A 248 -11.76 -9.22 -34.23
CA ILE A 248 -10.30 -9.34 -34.15
C ILE A 248 -9.99 -10.13 -32.86
N GLY A 249 -9.45 -11.33 -33.02
CA GLY A 249 -9.19 -12.24 -31.91
C GLY A 249 -8.00 -11.85 -31.03
N HIS A 250 -7.88 -12.54 -29.90
CA HIS A 250 -6.90 -12.27 -28.85
C HIS A 250 -5.48 -12.21 -29.42
N SER A 251 -4.74 -11.14 -29.14
CA SER A 251 -3.37 -10.95 -29.63
C SER A 251 -3.18 -11.10 -31.14
N ALA A 252 -4.23 -10.91 -31.97
CA ALA A 252 -4.20 -11.23 -33.40
C ALA A 252 -3.01 -10.63 -34.16
N PHE A 253 -2.60 -9.40 -33.84
CA PHE A 253 -1.46 -8.70 -34.45
C PHE A 253 -0.38 -8.34 -33.41
N SER A 254 -0.33 -9.05 -32.28
CA SER A 254 0.67 -8.76 -31.25
C SER A 254 2.09 -8.98 -31.78
N SER A 255 3.02 -8.10 -31.38
CA SER A 255 4.43 -8.17 -31.77
C SER A 255 4.67 -8.06 -33.29
N CYS A 256 3.78 -7.36 -34.01
CA CYS A 256 4.01 -6.89 -35.38
C CYS A 256 4.92 -5.66 -35.37
N THR A 257 6.20 -5.86 -35.05
CA THR A 257 7.16 -4.80 -34.70
C THR A 257 7.65 -3.94 -35.87
N SER A 258 7.09 -4.07 -37.07
CA SER A 258 7.41 -3.21 -38.23
C SER A 258 6.21 -2.37 -38.70
N LEU A 259 5.06 -2.47 -38.03
CA LEU A 259 3.84 -1.80 -38.45
C LEU A 259 3.84 -0.33 -37.98
N PRO A 260 3.91 0.68 -38.88
CA PRO A 260 4.08 2.08 -38.48
C PRO A 260 2.77 2.75 -38.07
N SER A 261 1.63 2.26 -38.59
CA SER A 261 0.30 2.82 -38.32
C SER A 261 -0.78 1.75 -38.46
N VAL A 262 -1.89 1.90 -37.73
CA VAL A 262 -3.09 1.09 -37.95
C VAL A 262 -4.35 1.96 -37.96
N THR A 263 -5.30 1.61 -38.82
CA THR A 263 -6.63 2.22 -38.88
C THR A 263 -7.68 1.19 -38.48
N ILE A 264 -8.43 1.49 -37.43
CA ILE A 264 -9.52 0.66 -36.90
C ILE A 264 -10.83 1.06 -37.61
N PRO A 265 -11.43 0.17 -38.43
CA PRO A 265 -12.61 0.49 -39.22
C PRO A 265 -13.89 0.50 -38.39
N SER A 266 -14.96 1.05 -38.98
CA SER A 266 -16.31 1.01 -38.42
C SER A 266 -16.87 -0.41 -38.34
N GLY A 267 -17.73 -0.67 -37.35
CA GLY A 267 -18.58 -1.87 -37.32
C GLY A 267 -17.91 -3.15 -36.79
N ILE A 268 -16.71 -3.02 -36.21
CA ILE A 268 -16.11 -4.06 -35.37
C ILE A 268 -16.98 -4.23 -34.12
N GLU A 269 -17.39 -5.46 -33.85
CA GLU A 269 -18.23 -5.82 -32.72
C GLU A 269 -17.39 -6.35 -31.55
N THR A 270 -16.23 -6.95 -31.82
CA THR A 270 -15.38 -7.55 -30.79
C THR A 270 -13.90 -7.37 -31.16
N ILE A 271 -13.14 -6.75 -30.25
CA ILE A 271 -11.68 -6.76 -30.25
C ILE A 271 -11.28 -7.44 -28.94
N GLU A 272 -10.78 -8.66 -29.06
CA GLU A 272 -10.33 -9.42 -27.90
C GLU A 272 -8.97 -8.90 -27.39
N TYR A 273 -8.65 -9.26 -26.15
CA TYR A 273 -7.50 -8.77 -25.39
C TYR A 273 -6.20 -8.71 -26.21
N GLY A 274 -5.55 -7.55 -26.20
CA GLY A 274 -4.17 -7.35 -26.66
C GLY A 274 -3.93 -7.41 -28.16
N ALA A 275 -4.94 -7.12 -29.00
CA ALA A 275 -4.88 -7.31 -30.45
C ALA A 275 -3.62 -6.72 -31.13
N PHE A 276 -3.09 -5.57 -30.68
CA PHE A 276 -1.89 -4.92 -31.22
C PHE A 276 -0.80 -4.68 -30.15
N THR A 277 -0.79 -5.44 -29.05
CA THR A 277 0.23 -5.28 -28.00
C THR A 277 1.66 -5.51 -28.54
N ASN A 278 2.64 -4.76 -28.05
CA ASN A 278 4.06 -4.84 -28.45
C ASN A 278 4.33 -4.51 -29.93
N CYS A 279 3.51 -3.64 -30.54
CA CYS A 279 3.81 -3.10 -31.88
C CYS A 279 4.75 -1.89 -31.76
N ASN A 280 6.00 -2.12 -31.37
CA ASN A 280 6.88 -1.08 -30.81
C ASN A 280 7.30 0.05 -31.78
N VAL A 281 7.04 -0.06 -33.08
CA VAL A 281 7.28 1.02 -34.06
C VAL A 281 6.01 1.72 -34.51
N LEU A 282 4.86 1.32 -33.96
CA LEU A 282 3.58 1.94 -34.23
C LEU A 282 3.60 3.37 -33.72
N THR A 283 3.59 4.33 -34.63
CA THR A 283 3.69 5.77 -34.31
C THR A 283 2.33 6.43 -34.21
N THR A 284 1.35 5.93 -34.95
CA THR A 284 0.01 6.50 -35.04
C THR A 284 -1.07 5.43 -35.09
N VAL A 285 -2.17 5.67 -34.39
CA VAL A 285 -3.40 4.87 -34.50
C VAL A 285 -4.57 5.76 -34.87
N THR A 286 -5.48 5.26 -35.70
CA THR A 286 -6.66 6.01 -36.13
C THR A 286 -7.92 5.17 -35.97
N PHE A 287 -8.93 5.72 -35.31
CA PHE A 287 -10.27 5.13 -35.20
C PHE A 287 -11.19 5.82 -36.20
N GLN A 288 -11.80 5.07 -37.11
CA GLN A 288 -12.74 5.62 -38.08
C GLN A 288 -14.10 5.94 -37.44
N GLU A 289 -14.88 6.78 -38.12
CA GLU A 289 -16.27 7.04 -37.71
C GLU A 289 -17.07 5.73 -37.69
N GLY A 290 -17.74 5.45 -36.58
CA GLY A 290 -18.44 4.19 -36.33
C GLY A 290 -17.62 3.13 -35.60
N ALA A 291 -16.35 3.40 -35.24
CA ALA A 291 -15.65 2.65 -34.21
C ALA A 291 -16.15 3.13 -32.83
N THR A 292 -16.66 2.22 -32.01
CA THR A 292 -17.39 2.56 -30.77
C THR A 292 -16.59 2.37 -29.49
N PHE A 293 -15.48 1.64 -29.52
CA PHE A 293 -14.63 1.40 -28.35
C PHE A 293 -13.17 1.14 -28.73
N VAL A 294 -12.27 1.32 -27.77
CA VAL A 294 -10.90 0.80 -27.80
C VAL A 294 -10.85 -0.47 -26.95
N GLY A 295 -10.35 -1.58 -27.51
CA GLY A 295 -10.29 -2.86 -26.81
C GLY A 295 -9.31 -2.88 -25.63
N GLU A 296 -9.47 -3.85 -24.75
CA GLU A 296 -8.55 -4.07 -23.62
C GLU A 296 -7.15 -4.47 -24.09
N HIS A 297 -6.12 -3.88 -23.48
CA HIS A 297 -4.70 -4.04 -23.82
C HIS A 297 -4.34 -3.78 -25.28
N MET A 298 -5.26 -3.20 -26.06
CA MET A 298 -5.23 -3.22 -27.52
C MET A 298 -3.91 -2.70 -28.07
N PHE A 299 -3.38 -1.60 -27.53
CA PHE A 299 -2.12 -0.97 -27.92
C PHE A 299 -1.10 -0.92 -26.77
N SER A 300 -1.23 -1.77 -25.77
CA SER A 300 -0.26 -1.79 -24.66
C SER A 300 1.16 -2.09 -25.16
N ASN A 301 2.16 -1.46 -24.55
CA ASN A 301 3.57 -1.57 -24.93
C ASN A 301 3.83 -1.19 -26.40
N CYS A 302 3.08 -0.22 -26.94
CA CYS A 302 3.40 0.38 -28.23
C CYS A 302 4.27 1.62 -28.00
N ASN A 303 5.51 1.41 -27.56
CA ASN A 303 6.30 2.46 -26.91
C ASN A 303 6.55 3.69 -27.80
N LEU A 304 6.66 3.55 -29.14
CA LEU A 304 6.86 4.69 -30.05
C LEU A 304 5.56 5.36 -30.53
N LEU A 305 4.42 5.02 -29.93
CA LEU A 305 3.13 5.64 -30.24
C LEU A 305 3.13 7.09 -29.78
N THR A 306 2.96 8.02 -30.72
CA THR A 306 2.98 9.47 -30.46
C THR A 306 1.63 10.13 -30.70
N GLY A 307 0.75 9.51 -31.50
CA GLY A 307 -0.54 10.09 -31.87
C GLY A 307 -1.70 9.10 -31.89
N ILE A 308 -2.81 9.48 -31.26
CA ILE A 308 -4.07 8.76 -31.27
C ILE A 308 -5.14 9.65 -31.91
N ASN A 309 -5.65 9.23 -33.07
CA ASN A 309 -6.74 9.92 -33.74
C ASN A 309 -8.06 9.22 -33.42
N PHE A 310 -8.76 9.70 -32.39
CA PHE A 310 -10.10 9.21 -32.06
C PHE A 310 -11.15 9.78 -33.02
N SER A 311 -12.20 8.99 -33.31
CA SER A 311 -13.44 9.48 -33.91
C SER A 311 -14.45 9.91 -32.84
N SER A 312 -15.50 10.65 -33.24
CA SER A 312 -16.56 11.08 -32.32
C SER A 312 -17.41 9.95 -31.76
N THR A 313 -17.39 8.77 -32.39
CA THR A 313 -18.20 7.61 -31.99
C THR A 313 -17.58 6.75 -30.91
N VAL A 314 -16.30 6.96 -30.58
CA VAL A 314 -15.63 6.20 -29.52
C VAL A 314 -16.27 6.56 -28.19
N ALA A 315 -16.91 5.58 -27.55
CA ALA A 315 -17.64 5.74 -26.30
C ALA A 315 -16.87 5.21 -25.08
N GLN A 316 -15.92 4.31 -25.29
CA GLN A 316 -15.20 3.63 -24.21
C GLN A 316 -13.74 3.38 -24.58
N ILE A 317 -12.84 3.60 -23.62
CA ILE A 317 -11.45 3.18 -23.70
C ILE A 317 -11.26 2.02 -22.73
N GLY A 318 -10.90 0.84 -23.24
CA GLY A 318 -10.75 -0.36 -22.42
C GLY A 318 -9.55 -0.34 -21.47
N ASN A 319 -9.54 -1.32 -20.56
CA ASN A 319 -8.47 -1.48 -19.57
C ASN A 319 -7.11 -1.67 -20.25
N SER A 320 -6.08 -0.98 -19.76
CA SER A 320 -4.71 -1.00 -20.29
C SER A 320 -4.59 -0.72 -21.79
N ALA A 321 -5.59 -0.08 -22.41
CA ALA A 321 -5.66 0.08 -23.87
C ALA A 321 -4.38 0.68 -24.46
N PHE A 322 -3.75 1.63 -23.78
CA PHE A 322 -2.52 2.33 -24.13
C PHE A 322 -1.46 2.28 -23.02
N ALA A 323 -1.51 1.29 -22.11
CA ALA A 323 -0.54 1.17 -21.04
C ALA A 323 0.89 0.99 -21.60
N TYR A 324 1.87 1.69 -21.03
CA TYR A 324 3.28 1.69 -21.45
C TYR A 324 3.47 2.15 -22.92
N CYS A 325 2.71 3.16 -23.33
CA CYS A 325 2.95 3.90 -24.59
C CYS A 325 3.84 5.11 -24.29
N ASP A 326 5.11 4.84 -23.96
CA ASP A 326 6.01 5.80 -23.32
C ASP A 326 6.22 7.11 -24.09
N TRP A 327 6.03 7.15 -25.41
CA TRP A 327 6.23 8.34 -26.26
C TRP A 327 4.94 9.12 -26.57
N LEU A 328 3.81 8.74 -25.98
CA LEU A 328 2.57 9.45 -26.16
C LEU A 328 2.63 10.77 -25.38
N ALA A 329 2.65 11.91 -26.09
CA ALA A 329 2.83 13.22 -25.48
C ALA A 329 1.53 13.98 -25.21
N ASP A 330 0.62 13.95 -26.18
CA ASP A 330 -0.65 14.69 -26.13
C ASP A 330 -1.81 13.74 -26.39
N VAL A 331 -2.79 13.73 -25.48
CA VAL A 331 -4.00 12.93 -25.61
C VAL A 331 -5.24 13.80 -25.48
N VAL A 332 -6.07 13.80 -26.51
CA VAL A 332 -7.39 14.45 -26.48
C VAL A 332 -8.47 13.38 -26.44
N ILE A 333 -9.13 13.23 -25.29
CA ILE A 333 -10.24 12.30 -25.11
C ILE A 333 -11.50 12.93 -25.74
N PRO A 334 -12.09 12.34 -26.79
CA PRO A 334 -13.22 12.94 -27.49
C PRO A 334 -14.48 12.97 -26.61
N ALA A 335 -15.39 13.91 -26.88
CA ALA A 335 -16.62 14.12 -26.10
C ALA A 335 -17.58 12.92 -26.07
N GLY A 336 -17.41 11.94 -26.97
CA GLY A 336 -18.18 10.70 -26.96
C GLY A 336 -17.75 9.71 -25.87
N VAL A 337 -16.52 9.79 -25.35
CA VAL A 337 -15.99 8.84 -24.37
C VAL A 337 -16.65 9.06 -23.01
N ILE A 338 -17.31 8.02 -22.53
CA ILE A 338 -18.02 7.97 -21.25
C ILE A 338 -17.10 7.40 -20.16
N SER A 339 -16.32 6.36 -20.48
CA SER A 339 -15.44 5.69 -19.52
C SER A 339 -14.03 5.46 -20.05
N ILE A 340 -13.07 5.64 -19.15
CA ILE A 340 -11.66 5.32 -19.34
C ILE A 340 -11.34 4.18 -18.37
N GLY A 341 -10.95 3.04 -18.91
CA GLY A 341 -10.72 1.81 -18.15
C GLY A 341 -9.50 1.87 -17.22
N ASP A 342 -9.37 0.83 -16.39
CA ASP A 342 -8.25 0.69 -15.47
C ASP A 342 -6.92 0.61 -16.24
N TRP A 343 -5.88 1.27 -15.74
CA TRP A 343 -4.55 1.30 -16.35
C TRP A 343 -4.49 1.83 -17.79
N ALA A 344 -5.57 2.44 -18.33
CA ALA A 344 -5.71 2.73 -19.76
C ALA A 344 -4.51 3.46 -20.39
N PHE A 345 -3.87 4.38 -19.65
CA PHE A 345 -2.70 5.16 -20.04
C PHE A 345 -1.60 5.08 -18.97
N SER A 346 -1.59 4.03 -18.13
CA SER A 346 -0.56 3.86 -17.10
C SER A 346 0.83 3.71 -17.73
N GLY A 347 1.84 4.34 -17.13
CA GLY A 347 3.22 4.29 -17.59
C GLY A 347 3.48 5.04 -18.91
N CYS A 348 2.59 5.94 -19.33
CA CYS A 348 2.87 6.82 -20.47
C CYS A 348 3.85 7.94 -20.04
N GLU A 349 5.13 7.60 -19.92
CA GLU A 349 6.15 8.46 -19.30
C GLU A 349 6.35 9.84 -19.97
N LYS A 350 6.01 9.99 -21.26
CA LYS A 350 6.07 11.28 -21.98
C LYS A 350 4.74 12.01 -22.08
N LEU A 351 3.68 11.53 -21.43
CA LEU A 351 2.37 12.17 -21.49
C LEU A 351 2.41 13.53 -20.78
N GLU A 352 2.56 14.60 -21.57
CA GLU A 352 2.67 15.99 -21.10
C GLU A 352 1.28 16.61 -20.92
N ASN A 353 0.37 16.35 -21.85
CA ASN A 353 -0.95 16.97 -21.86
C ASN A 353 -2.06 15.94 -22.04
N ILE A 354 -3.07 16.03 -21.18
CA ILE A 354 -4.33 15.33 -21.37
C ILE A 354 -5.53 16.27 -21.34
N THR A 355 -6.37 16.18 -22.37
CA THR A 355 -7.67 16.86 -22.41
C THR A 355 -8.78 15.86 -22.10
N LEU A 356 -9.33 15.94 -20.90
CA LEU A 356 -10.54 15.23 -20.48
C LEU A 356 -11.77 16.09 -20.79
N THR A 357 -12.68 15.58 -21.60
CA THR A 357 -13.90 16.31 -21.99
C THR A 357 -15.07 16.02 -21.05
N ALA A 358 -16.10 16.87 -21.08
CA ALA A 358 -17.31 16.72 -20.26
C ALA A 358 -18.14 15.44 -20.55
N GLY A 359 -17.77 14.66 -21.56
CA GLY A 359 -18.36 13.33 -21.81
C GLY A 359 -17.89 12.28 -20.80
N VAL A 360 -16.67 12.43 -20.27
CA VAL A 360 -16.03 11.46 -19.38
C VAL A 360 -16.76 11.46 -18.03
N GLN A 361 -17.31 10.31 -17.66
CA GLN A 361 -18.03 10.10 -16.40
C GLN A 361 -17.24 9.20 -15.44
N GLU A 362 -16.37 8.34 -15.97
CA GLU A 362 -15.60 7.37 -15.20
C GLU A 362 -14.13 7.39 -15.62
N ILE A 363 -13.26 7.47 -14.61
CA ILE A 363 -11.80 7.28 -14.72
C ILE A 363 -11.45 6.06 -13.88
N GLY A 364 -10.92 5.03 -14.52
CA GLY A 364 -10.56 3.77 -13.89
C GLY A 364 -9.39 3.86 -12.92
N THR A 365 -9.19 2.77 -12.19
CA THR A 365 -8.06 2.60 -11.26
C THR A 365 -6.75 2.64 -12.04
N PHE A 366 -5.75 3.39 -11.57
CA PHE A 366 -4.46 3.55 -12.26
C PHE A 366 -4.54 4.10 -13.71
N ALA A 367 -5.67 4.68 -14.13
CA ALA A 367 -5.89 5.04 -15.54
C ALA A 367 -4.76 5.90 -16.16
N PHE A 368 -4.13 6.78 -15.38
CA PHE A 368 -3.01 7.64 -15.76
C PHE A 368 -1.85 7.55 -14.76
N SER A 369 -1.70 6.43 -14.04
CA SER A 369 -0.57 6.30 -13.11
C SER A 369 0.75 6.37 -13.85
N ASP A 370 1.76 6.94 -13.21
CA ASP A 370 3.12 7.05 -13.76
C ASP A 370 3.16 7.78 -15.12
N ALA A 371 2.23 8.71 -15.34
CA ALA A 371 2.29 9.68 -16.44
C ALA A 371 3.40 10.71 -16.15
N GLY A 372 4.65 10.28 -16.34
CA GLY A 372 5.85 10.95 -15.81
C GLY A 372 6.16 12.34 -16.37
N ALA A 373 5.43 12.82 -17.37
CA ALA A 373 5.60 14.17 -17.93
C ALA A 373 4.39 15.08 -17.70
N LEU A 374 3.33 14.59 -17.04
CA LEU A 374 2.07 15.32 -16.90
C LEU A 374 2.25 16.46 -15.92
N VAL A 375 2.00 17.71 -16.35
CA VAL A 375 2.21 18.91 -15.51
C VAL A 375 0.91 19.45 -14.93
N GLU A 376 -0.19 19.35 -15.68
CA GLU A 376 -1.51 19.83 -15.27
C GLU A 376 -2.60 18.85 -15.68
N VAL A 377 -3.61 18.68 -14.82
CA VAL A 377 -4.83 17.97 -15.20
C VAL A 377 -6.08 18.67 -14.70
N MET A 378 -7.07 18.81 -15.61
CA MET A 378 -8.43 19.22 -15.27
C MET A 378 -9.37 18.01 -15.31
N ILE A 379 -9.95 17.67 -14.16
CA ILE A 379 -10.98 16.64 -14.04
C ILE A 379 -12.35 17.28 -14.29
N PRO A 380 -13.11 16.84 -15.31
CA PRO A 380 -14.40 17.44 -15.62
C PRO A 380 -15.46 17.06 -14.58
N GLY A 381 -16.43 17.95 -14.36
CA GLY A 381 -17.47 17.79 -13.34
C GLY A 381 -18.43 16.63 -13.56
N SER A 382 -18.42 16.04 -14.76
CA SER A 382 -19.12 14.81 -15.09
C SER A 382 -18.52 13.58 -14.40
N VAL A 383 -17.26 13.64 -13.95
CA VAL A 383 -16.59 12.60 -13.17
C VAL A 383 -16.96 12.79 -11.70
N SER A 384 -17.89 11.97 -11.19
CA SER A 384 -18.32 12.07 -9.78
C SER A 384 -17.23 11.62 -8.80
N ARG A 385 -16.39 10.67 -9.20
CA ARG A 385 -15.29 10.12 -8.40
C ARG A 385 -14.04 10.00 -9.24
N VAL A 386 -12.94 10.58 -8.77
CA VAL A 386 -11.61 10.35 -9.33
C VAL A 386 -11.18 8.91 -8.96
N GLY A 387 -10.81 8.10 -9.95
CA GLY A 387 -10.45 6.70 -9.75
C GLY A 387 -9.29 6.50 -8.79
N SER A 388 -9.28 5.38 -8.06
CA SER A 388 -8.21 5.05 -7.12
C SER A 388 -6.87 4.95 -7.85
N ARG A 389 -5.83 5.60 -7.33
CA ARG A 389 -4.49 5.67 -7.95
C ARG A 389 -4.47 6.17 -9.40
N SER A 390 -5.54 6.84 -9.85
CA SER A 390 -5.67 7.23 -11.26
C SER A 390 -4.56 8.15 -11.76
N PHE A 391 -3.94 8.95 -10.91
CA PHE A 391 -2.79 9.80 -11.20
C PHE A 391 -1.62 9.54 -10.23
N ALA A 392 -1.55 8.35 -9.63
CA ALA A 392 -0.46 8.03 -8.72
C ALA A 392 0.90 8.02 -9.45
N GLY A 393 1.96 8.51 -8.83
CA GLY A 393 3.31 8.54 -9.42
C GLY A 393 3.49 9.55 -10.56
N CYS A 394 2.56 10.50 -10.75
CA CYS A 394 2.76 11.60 -11.69
C CYS A 394 3.71 12.65 -11.06
N ASP A 395 5.00 12.32 -10.98
CA ASP A 395 6.00 13.08 -10.21
C ASP A 395 6.15 14.55 -10.65
N LEU A 396 5.85 14.87 -11.91
CA LEU A 396 5.92 16.23 -12.48
C LEU A 396 4.58 16.99 -12.43
N LEU A 397 3.52 16.39 -11.87
CA LEU A 397 2.20 17.03 -11.80
C LEU A 397 2.25 18.19 -10.83
N GLU A 398 2.14 19.43 -11.33
CA GLU A 398 2.21 20.66 -10.54
C GLU A 398 0.83 21.17 -10.14
N MET A 399 -0.19 20.96 -10.98
CA MET A 399 -1.53 21.51 -10.80
C MET A 399 -2.65 20.51 -11.07
N VAL A 400 -3.61 20.42 -10.14
CA VAL A 400 -4.85 19.66 -10.29
C VAL A 400 -6.05 20.59 -10.18
N ILE A 401 -6.92 20.57 -11.19
CA ILE A 401 -8.19 21.31 -11.18
C ILE A 401 -9.35 20.31 -11.17
N LEU A 402 -10.11 20.29 -10.09
CA LEU A 402 -11.34 19.51 -9.99
C LEU A 402 -12.54 20.42 -10.25
N ALA A 403 -13.29 20.15 -11.34
CA ALA A 403 -14.46 20.96 -11.69
C ALA A 403 -15.69 20.65 -10.81
N GLU A 404 -16.63 21.60 -10.77
CA GLU A 404 -17.90 21.43 -10.05
C GLU A 404 -18.68 20.22 -10.54
N GLY A 405 -19.03 19.33 -9.62
CA GLY A 405 -19.65 18.04 -9.88
C GLY A 405 -18.82 16.86 -9.36
N VAL A 406 -17.49 17.01 -9.22
CA VAL A 406 -16.62 16.01 -8.56
C VAL A 406 -16.99 15.93 -7.07
N GLN A 407 -17.28 14.73 -6.57
CA GLN A 407 -17.74 14.48 -5.20
C GLN A 407 -16.71 13.74 -4.34
N THR A 408 -15.85 12.93 -4.95
CA THR A 408 -14.88 12.10 -4.23
C THR A 408 -13.52 12.09 -4.93
N ILE A 409 -12.47 12.31 -4.15
CA ILE A 409 -11.10 11.97 -4.54
C ILE A 409 -10.82 10.56 -4.03
N GLY A 410 -10.59 9.62 -4.96
CA GLY A 410 -10.41 8.21 -4.64
C GLY A 410 -9.10 7.89 -3.93
N ASN A 411 -9.04 6.70 -3.33
CA ASN A 411 -7.87 6.20 -2.61
C ASN A 411 -6.58 6.35 -3.43
N ALA A 412 -5.58 7.01 -2.87
CA ALA A 412 -4.28 7.27 -3.50
C ALA A 412 -4.34 7.94 -4.89
N ALA A 413 -5.44 8.64 -5.23
CA ALA A 413 -5.64 9.20 -6.58
C ALA A 413 -4.46 10.06 -7.07
N PHE A 414 -3.85 10.86 -6.20
CA PHE A 414 -2.70 11.72 -6.49
C PHE A 414 -1.50 11.37 -5.58
N SER A 415 -1.37 10.11 -5.14
CA SER A 415 -0.26 9.67 -4.32
C SER A 415 1.06 9.73 -5.11
N GLY A 416 2.13 10.23 -4.51
CA GLY A 416 3.44 10.36 -5.15
C GLY A 416 3.52 11.49 -6.18
N CYS A 417 2.54 12.41 -6.24
CA CYS A 417 2.65 13.60 -7.09
C CYS A 417 3.61 14.61 -6.42
N ALA A 418 4.91 14.29 -6.40
CA ALA A 418 5.91 14.97 -5.57
C ALA A 418 6.07 16.48 -5.87
N GLN A 419 5.75 16.92 -7.10
CA GLN A 419 5.79 18.34 -7.50
C GLN A 419 4.43 19.05 -7.43
N LEU A 420 3.40 18.42 -6.88
CA LEU A 420 2.06 19.02 -6.79
C LEU A 420 2.10 20.23 -5.86
N THR A 421 1.90 21.42 -6.41
CA THR A 421 1.91 22.69 -5.64
C THR A 421 0.51 23.27 -5.45
N SER A 422 -0.43 22.97 -6.35
CA SER A 422 -1.76 23.56 -6.34
C SER A 422 -2.87 22.56 -6.64
N VAL A 423 -3.89 22.56 -5.78
CA VAL A 423 -5.11 21.76 -5.96
C VAL A 423 -6.34 22.66 -5.83
N SER A 424 -7.08 22.82 -6.92
CA SER A 424 -8.35 23.54 -6.93
C SER A 424 -9.50 22.57 -6.63
N LEU A 425 -10.05 22.64 -5.41
CA LEU A 425 -11.17 21.80 -4.96
C LEU A 425 -12.54 22.46 -5.23
N PRO A 426 -13.56 21.72 -5.70
CA PRO A 426 -14.90 22.24 -5.93
C PRO A 426 -15.76 22.17 -4.66
N SER A 427 -16.81 23.00 -4.61
CA SER A 427 -17.78 23.01 -3.51
C SER A 427 -18.65 21.74 -3.46
N SER A 428 -18.71 20.98 -4.55
CA SER A 428 -19.36 19.67 -4.61
C SER A 428 -18.61 18.55 -3.89
N LEU A 429 -17.34 18.74 -3.51
CA LEU A 429 -16.53 17.69 -2.90
C LEU A 429 -17.06 17.28 -1.51
N ARG A 430 -17.12 15.97 -1.25
CA ARG A 430 -17.66 15.38 -0.02
C ARG A 430 -16.68 14.47 0.71
N ALA A 431 -15.75 13.84 -0.01
CA ALA A 431 -14.81 12.90 0.58
C ALA A 431 -13.42 12.99 -0.06
N ILE A 432 -12.40 12.92 0.80
CA ILE A 432 -11.00 12.68 0.44
C ILE A 432 -10.64 11.33 1.05
N GLU A 433 -10.55 10.30 0.21
CA GLU A 433 -10.24 8.95 0.67
C GLU A 433 -8.76 8.81 1.07
N GLY A 434 -8.42 7.66 1.66
CA GLY A 434 -7.07 7.45 2.18
C GLY A 434 -5.97 7.57 1.12
N TYR A 435 -4.80 8.03 1.54
CA TYR A 435 -3.60 8.24 0.71
C TYR A 435 -3.78 9.23 -0.45
N ALA A 436 -4.93 9.92 -0.58
CA ALA A 436 -5.30 10.72 -1.76
C ALA A 436 -4.19 11.66 -2.27
N PHE A 437 -3.46 12.30 -1.37
CA PHE A 437 -2.33 13.19 -1.64
C PHE A 437 -1.03 12.74 -0.96
N SER A 438 -0.92 11.47 -0.52
CA SER A 438 0.30 10.97 0.13
C SER A 438 1.53 11.26 -0.74
N GLU A 439 2.64 11.67 -0.15
CA GLU A 439 3.90 11.98 -0.84
C GLU A 439 3.78 13.14 -1.87
N SER A 440 2.81 14.05 -1.69
CA SER A 440 2.73 15.32 -2.45
C SER A 440 3.66 16.36 -1.82
N ASN A 441 4.97 16.11 -1.91
CA ASN A 441 6.00 16.79 -1.11
C ASN A 441 6.10 18.30 -1.36
N SER A 442 5.65 18.81 -2.51
CA SER A 442 5.69 20.24 -2.85
C SER A 442 4.40 21.00 -2.54
N LEU A 443 3.38 20.34 -1.97
CA LEU A 443 2.10 20.98 -1.68
C LEU A 443 2.23 21.86 -0.45
N THR A 444 2.22 23.19 -0.62
CA THR A 444 2.46 24.12 0.50
C THR A 444 1.22 24.54 1.26
N GLU A 445 0.08 24.65 0.57
CA GLU A 445 -1.19 25.03 1.15
C GLU A 445 -2.35 24.23 0.55
N ILE A 446 -3.30 23.83 1.38
CA ILE A 446 -4.60 23.33 0.91
C ILE A 446 -5.76 23.86 1.76
N VAL A 447 -6.81 24.32 1.09
CA VAL A 447 -8.03 24.84 1.73
C VAL A 447 -9.16 23.86 1.48
N LEU A 448 -9.53 23.08 2.50
CA LEU A 448 -10.64 22.15 2.42
C LEU A 448 -11.97 22.91 2.57
N LEU A 449 -12.97 22.55 1.76
CA LEU A 449 -14.26 23.26 1.69
C LEU A 449 -15.35 22.55 2.51
N ASN A 450 -16.33 23.33 2.97
CA ASN A 450 -17.50 22.82 3.68
C ASN A 450 -18.21 21.71 2.87
N GLY A 451 -18.56 20.62 3.56
CA GLY A 451 -19.17 19.44 2.97
C GLY A 451 -18.29 18.20 3.05
N ILE A 452 -16.98 18.36 3.28
CA ILE A 452 -16.06 17.28 3.63
C ILE A 452 -16.29 16.90 5.09
N THR A 453 -16.65 15.64 5.35
CA THR A 453 -16.92 15.13 6.71
C THR A 453 -15.77 14.33 7.29
N GLU A 454 -14.88 13.84 6.46
CA GLU A 454 -13.78 12.95 6.83
C GLU A 454 -12.53 13.24 5.99
N ILE A 455 -11.38 13.20 6.65
CA ILE A 455 -10.06 13.13 6.03
C ILE A 455 -9.57 11.70 6.18
N GLY A 456 -9.40 10.98 5.07
CA GLY A 456 -9.05 9.56 5.09
C GLY A 456 -7.66 9.24 5.66
N GLU A 457 -7.45 7.96 5.97
CA GLU A 457 -6.15 7.41 6.41
C GLU A 457 -5.01 7.86 5.49
N SER A 458 -3.92 8.39 6.05
CA SER A 458 -2.73 8.81 5.31
C SER A 458 -3.00 9.81 4.17
N ALA A 459 -4.14 10.52 4.15
CA ALA A 459 -4.55 11.37 3.03
C ALA A 459 -3.48 12.41 2.63
N PHE A 460 -2.74 12.94 3.60
CA PHE A 460 -1.61 13.87 3.42
C PHE A 460 -0.31 13.33 4.03
N ARG A 461 -0.15 12.01 4.15
CA ARG A 461 1.08 11.40 4.67
C ARG A 461 2.28 11.83 3.82
N ASP A 462 3.39 12.12 4.47
CA ASP A 462 4.66 12.56 3.88
C ASP A 462 4.49 13.81 2.96
N CYS A 463 3.47 14.66 3.17
CA CYS A 463 3.38 15.96 2.49
C CYS A 463 4.36 16.97 3.13
N GLU A 464 5.66 16.75 2.96
CA GLU A 464 6.71 17.45 3.69
C GLU A 464 6.68 18.98 3.51
N GLY A 465 6.25 19.46 2.33
CA GLY A 465 6.11 20.89 2.02
C GLY A 465 4.87 21.56 2.61
N LEU A 466 3.93 20.83 3.21
CA LEU A 466 2.65 21.37 3.67
C LEU A 466 2.83 22.27 4.89
N GLU A 467 2.75 23.59 4.68
CA GLU A 467 2.89 24.60 5.73
C GLU A 467 1.54 24.95 6.38
N ARG A 468 0.45 24.93 5.58
CA ARG A 468 -0.88 25.35 6.03
C ARG A 468 -1.99 24.49 5.43
N ILE A 469 -2.87 23.98 6.30
CA ILE A 469 -4.13 23.38 5.91
C ILE A 469 -5.29 24.06 6.63
N VAL A 470 -6.36 24.38 5.90
CA VAL A 470 -7.62 24.86 6.48
C VAL A 470 -8.61 23.69 6.49
N ILE A 471 -8.98 23.23 7.68
CA ILE A 471 -9.94 22.13 7.88
C ILE A 471 -11.33 22.74 8.20
N PRO A 472 -12.40 22.45 7.43
CA PRO A 472 -13.71 23.06 7.62
C PRO A 472 -14.44 22.45 8.82
N ALA A 473 -15.38 23.22 9.38
CA ALA A 473 -16.18 22.81 10.54
C ALA A 473 -17.06 21.58 10.30
N SER A 474 -17.24 21.14 9.04
CA SER A 474 -17.97 19.92 8.70
C SER A 474 -17.20 18.63 8.99
N VAL A 475 -15.87 18.69 9.20
CA VAL A 475 -15.05 17.50 9.47
C VAL A 475 -15.33 16.97 10.88
N VAL A 476 -15.63 15.67 10.94
CA VAL A 476 -15.92 14.92 12.18
C VAL A 476 -14.80 13.93 12.50
N SER A 477 -14.07 13.45 11.49
CA SER A 477 -13.04 12.42 11.65
C SER A 477 -11.77 12.75 10.86
N ILE A 478 -10.62 12.55 11.49
CA ILE A 478 -9.28 12.58 10.90
C ILE A 478 -8.71 11.17 11.02
N GLY A 479 -8.42 10.52 9.89
CA GLY A 479 -7.96 9.13 9.85
C GLY A 479 -6.53 8.91 10.34
N ASP A 480 -6.16 7.64 10.48
CA ASP A 480 -4.82 7.23 10.93
C ASP A 480 -3.74 7.76 9.99
N SER A 481 -2.62 8.24 10.55
CA SER A 481 -1.49 8.81 9.80
C SER A 481 -1.85 9.95 8.83
N ALA A 482 -3.03 10.58 8.94
CA ALA A 482 -3.53 11.54 7.95
C ALA A 482 -2.54 12.66 7.59
N PHE A 483 -1.75 13.15 8.55
CA PHE A 483 -0.73 14.18 8.40
C PHE A 483 0.66 13.70 8.88
N ARG A 484 0.89 12.39 8.90
CA ARG A 484 2.18 11.84 9.32
C ARG A 484 3.30 12.39 8.44
N GLU A 485 4.41 12.85 9.03
CA GLU A 485 5.58 13.45 8.36
C GLU A 485 5.25 14.72 7.54
N CYS A 486 4.16 15.43 7.86
CA CYS A 486 3.99 16.83 7.42
C CYS A 486 4.94 17.75 8.20
N VAL A 487 6.24 17.64 7.93
CA VAL A 487 7.30 18.20 8.77
C VAL A 487 7.23 19.72 8.90
N ASN A 488 6.78 20.44 7.86
CA ASN A 488 6.68 21.90 7.85
C ASN A 488 5.32 22.47 8.32
N LEU A 489 4.40 21.61 8.78
CA LEU A 489 3.06 22.04 9.17
C LEU A 489 3.11 22.87 10.45
N THR A 490 2.74 24.16 10.36
CA THR A 490 2.81 25.12 11.48
C THR A 490 1.44 25.57 11.95
N ASN A 491 0.55 25.94 11.02
CA ASN A 491 -0.72 26.62 11.30
C ASN A 491 -1.90 25.65 11.29
N LEU A 492 -1.84 24.59 12.09
CA LEU A 492 -2.92 23.62 12.20
C LEU A 492 -3.97 24.08 13.22
N VAL A 493 -5.22 24.22 12.77
CA VAL A 493 -6.38 24.46 13.64
C VAL A 493 -7.40 23.36 13.40
N LEU A 494 -7.70 22.59 14.45
CA LEU A 494 -8.72 21.54 14.40
C LEU A 494 -10.10 22.15 14.69
N PRO A 495 -11.13 21.85 13.89
CA PRO A 495 -12.48 22.37 14.13
C PRO A 495 -13.13 21.70 15.37
N GLU A 496 -14.03 22.43 16.03
CA GLU A 496 -14.68 21.99 17.28
C GLU A 496 -15.49 20.69 17.15
N ASN A 497 -15.96 20.37 15.93
CA ASN A 497 -16.82 19.21 15.66
C ASN A 497 -16.05 17.90 15.46
N VAL A 498 -14.72 17.91 15.48
CA VAL A 498 -13.92 16.68 15.38
C VAL A 498 -14.19 15.81 16.60
N GLN A 499 -14.54 14.55 16.34
CA GLN A 499 -14.79 13.53 17.36
C GLN A 499 -13.70 12.47 17.40
N ASN A 500 -13.07 12.19 16.25
CA ASN A 500 -12.06 11.14 16.12
C ASN A 500 -10.78 11.69 15.49
N ILE A 501 -9.65 11.40 16.13
CA ILE A 501 -8.30 11.60 15.61
C ILE A 501 -7.63 10.23 15.62
N GLY A 502 -7.25 9.76 14.43
CA GLY A 502 -6.64 8.45 14.23
C GLY A 502 -5.24 8.34 14.83
N ASP A 503 -4.78 7.11 14.93
CA ASP A 503 -3.43 6.81 15.43
C ASP A 503 -2.40 7.42 14.46
N HIS A 504 -1.28 7.92 14.98
CA HIS A 504 -0.19 8.53 14.22
C HIS A 504 -0.61 9.78 13.39
N ALA A 505 -1.81 10.34 13.58
CA ALA A 505 -2.38 11.36 12.71
C ALA A 505 -1.45 12.57 12.49
N PHE A 506 -0.71 13.00 13.51
CA PHE A 506 0.25 14.12 13.43
C PHE A 506 1.68 13.69 13.77
N ARG A 507 2.01 12.40 13.64
CA ARG A 507 3.35 11.89 13.91
C ARG A 507 4.38 12.63 13.05
N SER A 508 5.46 13.09 13.67
CA SER A 508 6.56 13.82 13.02
C SER A 508 6.14 15.12 12.33
N CYS A 509 5.04 15.75 12.76
CA CYS A 509 4.72 17.15 12.43
C CYS A 509 5.60 18.09 13.25
N ARG A 510 6.86 18.25 12.83
CA ARG A 510 7.92 18.82 13.67
C ARG A 510 7.77 20.30 13.98
N GLU A 511 7.06 21.06 13.14
CA GLU A 511 6.91 22.52 13.27
C GLU A 511 5.60 22.97 13.95
N ILE A 512 4.75 22.04 14.42
CA ILE A 512 3.55 22.41 15.20
C ILE A 512 3.98 22.89 16.59
N THR A 513 3.66 24.14 16.93
CA THR A 513 4.00 24.71 18.24
C THR A 513 2.86 24.66 19.27
N ASN A 514 1.61 24.71 18.80
CA ASN A 514 0.42 24.75 19.65
C ASN A 514 -0.63 23.77 19.15
N MET A 515 -1.26 23.03 20.08
CA MET A 515 -2.33 22.11 19.77
C MET A 515 -3.50 22.29 20.72
N VAL A 516 -4.69 22.52 20.16
CA VAL A 516 -5.96 22.53 20.91
C VAL A 516 -6.77 21.33 20.44
N VAL A 517 -6.91 20.32 21.31
CA VAL A 517 -7.67 19.11 20.99
C VAL A 517 -9.18 19.41 21.14
N PRO A 518 -10.02 19.16 20.12
CA PRO A 518 -11.45 19.48 20.16
C PRO A 518 -12.23 18.73 21.24
N ALA A 519 -13.26 19.36 21.81
CA ALA A 519 -14.02 18.85 22.96
C ALA A 519 -14.72 17.49 22.73
N GLY A 520 -14.99 17.13 21.47
CA GLY A 520 -15.60 15.85 21.12
C GLY A 520 -14.64 14.66 21.17
N VAL A 521 -13.32 14.89 21.24
CA VAL A 521 -12.31 13.83 21.26
C VAL A 521 -12.21 13.23 22.66
N THR A 522 -12.34 11.90 22.77
CA THR A 522 -12.27 11.16 24.03
C THR A 522 -11.00 10.33 24.20
N ARG A 523 -10.23 10.14 23.12
CA ARG A 523 -8.99 9.33 23.12
C ARG A 523 -7.91 10.01 22.29
N LEU A 524 -6.69 10.00 22.79
CA LEU A 524 -5.48 10.30 22.01
C LEU A 524 -4.76 9.00 21.66
N GLY A 525 -4.81 8.64 20.38
CA GLY A 525 -4.32 7.37 19.85
C GLY A 525 -2.80 7.19 19.85
N ASP A 526 -2.36 6.00 19.46
CA ASP A 526 -0.94 5.61 19.45
C ASP A 526 -0.14 6.57 18.56
N PHE A 527 0.99 7.07 19.06
CA PHE A 527 1.92 7.97 18.35
C PHE A 527 1.30 9.26 17.78
N VAL A 528 0.11 9.69 18.24
CA VAL A 528 -0.64 10.79 17.60
C VAL A 528 0.16 12.08 17.42
N PHE A 529 0.98 12.47 18.39
CA PHE A 529 1.91 13.62 18.34
C PHE A 529 3.38 13.19 18.53
N HIS A 530 3.72 11.92 18.31
CA HIS A 530 5.10 11.46 18.44
C HIS A 530 6.03 12.25 17.51
N ASP A 531 7.19 12.70 18.03
CA ASP A 531 8.20 13.46 17.27
C ASP A 531 7.71 14.84 16.78
N CYS A 532 6.72 15.45 17.45
CA CYS A 532 6.38 16.87 17.29
C CYS A 532 7.35 17.75 18.09
N GLY A 533 8.58 17.89 17.58
CA GLY A 533 9.70 18.48 18.31
C GLY A 533 9.47 19.89 18.85
N GLU A 534 8.74 20.73 18.11
CA GLU A 534 8.46 22.13 18.45
C GLU A 534 7.19 22.34 19.29
N LEU A 535 6.46 21.27 19.65
CA LEU A 535 5.21 21.36 20.37
C LEU A 535 5.44 21.86 21.80
N GLU A 536 5.00 23.10 22.07
CA GLU A 536 5.19 23.80 23.35
C GLU A 536 3.92 23.79 24.20
N ASN A 537 2.75 24.03 23.58
CA ASN A 537 1.49 24.17 24.31
C ASN A 537 0.43 23.19 23.80
N VAL A 538 -0.11 22.38 24.71
CA VAL A 538 -1.20 21.43 24.43
C VAL A 538 -2.38 21.71 25.36
N THR A 539 -3.55 21.95 24.78
CA THR A 539 -4.82 22.04 25.52
C THR A 539 -5.63 20.78 25.28
N LEU A 540 -5.85 20.01 26.34
CA LEU A 540 -6.68 18.80 26.33
C LEU A 540 -8.10 19.11 26.84
N PRO A 541 -9.16 18.58 26.23
CA PRO A 541 -10.51 18.73 26.74
C PRO A 541 -10.76 17.80 27.93
N HIS A 542 -11.73 18.17 28.77
CA HIS A 542 -12.16 17.36 29.92
C HIS A 542 -12.73 15.99 29.56
N GLY A 543 -13.01 15.70 28.28
CA GLY A 543 -13.59 14.43 27.83
C GLY A 543 -12.59 13.31 27.55
N ILE A 544 -11.28 13.56 27.61
CA ILE A 544 -10.26 12.54 27.35
C ILE A 544 -10.25 11.49 28.47
N THR A 545 -10.41 10.23 28.09
CA THR A 545 -10.36 9.07 28.99
C THR A 545 -9.07 8.26 28.82
N SER A 546 -8.40 8.34 27.66
CA SER A 546 -7.13 7.65 27.44
C SER A 546 -6.13 8.42 26.58
N ILE A 547 -4.85 8.29 26.96
CA ILE A 547 -3.68 8.72 26.19
C ILE A 547 -2.84 7.46 25.94
N GLU A 548 -2.74 7.04 24.69
CA GLU A 548 -2.17 5.74 24.32
C GLU A 548 -0.63 5.79 24.13
N GLU A 549 -0.06 4.74 23.54
CA GLU A 549 1.39 4.52 23.47
C GLU A 549 2.10 5.64 22.69
N ASN A 550 3.20 6.18 23.25
CA ASN A 550 4.03 7.19 22.59
C ASN A 550 3.28 8.47 22.14
N ALA A 551 2.07 8.75 22.63
CA ALA A 551 1.22 9.83 22.14
C ALA A 551 1.92 11.20 22.04
N PHE A 552 2.75 11.57 23.03
CA PHE A 552 3.56 12.80 23.06
C PHE A 552 5.07 12.51 23.11
N SER A 553 5.49 11.27 22.79
CA SER A 553 6.91 10.90 22.83
C SER A 553 7.74 11.80 21.91
N LYS A 554 8.89 12.28 22.37
CA LYS A 554 9.78 13.25 21.70
C LYS A 554 9.16 14.62 21.40
N CYS A 555 8.12 15.04 22.13
CA CYS A 555 7.70 16.45 22.15
C CYS A 555 8.70 17.28 22.97
N SER A 556 9.87 17.53 22.38
CA SER A 556 11.06 17.97 23.12
C SER A 556 10.93 19.34 23.79
N LYS A 557 10.03 20.20 23.29
CA LYS A 557 9.75 21.53 23.84
C LYS A 557 8.55 21.60 24.78
N LEU A 558 7.82 20.50 24.98
CA LEU A 558 6.64 20.48 25.85
C LEU A 558 7.06 20.71 27.30
N ALA A 559 6.79 21.89 27.84
CA ALA A 559 7.25 22.30 29.17
C ALA A 559 6.25 21.95 30.30
N ALA A 560 4.96 21.98 29.98
CA ALA A 560 3.88 21.64 30.90
C ALA A 560 2.67 21.12 30.11
N ILE A 561 1.91 20.22 30.73
CA ILE A 561 0.63 19.75 30.21
C ILE A 561 -0.32 19.43 31.37
N SER A 562 -1.57 19.89 31.25
CA SER A 562 -2.62 19.56 32.22
C SER A 562 -3.37 18.32 31.76
N LEU A 563 -3.28 17.24 32.53
CA LEU A 563 -4.05 16.03 32.28
C LEU A 563 -5.45 16.14 32.91
N PRO A 564 -6.52 15.71 32.24
CA PRO A 564 -7.88 15.81 32.78
C PRO A 564 -8.16 14.76 33.87
N ASP A 565 -9.01 15.10 34.83
CA ASP A 565 -9.39 14.22 35.94
C ASP A 565 -10.15 12.95 35.50
N THR A 566 -10.67 12.94 34.27
CA THR A 566 -11.36 11.81 33.63
C THR A 566 -10.41 10.78 33.03
N LEU A 567 -9.10 11.03 33.03
CA LEU A 567 -8.12 10.15 32.39
C LEU A 567 -7.99 8.83 33.16
N GLU A 568 -8.41 7.73 32.54
CA GLU A 568 -8.43 6.37 33.09
C GLU A 568 -7.17 5.56 32.74
N SER A 569 -6.53 5.86 31.60
CA SER A 569 -5.31 5.16 31.17
C SER A 569 -4.25 6.09 30.60
N LEU A 570 -2.98 5.73 30.88
CA LEU A 570 -1.79 6.40 30.37
C LEU A 570 -0.81 5.35 29.82
N GLY A 571 -0.62 5.38 28.49
CA GLY A 571 0.13 4.40 27.73
C GLY A 571 1.64 4.37 28.01
N ALA A 572 2.29 3.31 27.51
CA ALA A 572 3.74 3.18 27.57
C ALA A 572 4.41 4.30 26.77
N SER A 573 5.48 4.87 27.32
CA SER A 573 6.27 5.95 26.69
C SER A 573 5.46 7.19 26.26
N ALA A 574 4.26 7.39 26.81
CA ALA A 574 3.35 8.47 26.39
C ALA A 574 4.02 9.86 26.39
N PHE A 575 4.92 10.13 27.34
CA PHE A 575 5.69 11.38 27.45
C PHE A 575 7.21 11.15 27.39
N ALA A 576 7.68 10.03 26.84
CA ALA A 576 9.11 9.77 26.75
C ALA A 576 9.83 10.87 25.95
N TYR A 577 11.02 11.28 26.37
CA TYR A 577 11.84 12.32 25.76
C TYR A 577 11.16 13.69 25.63
N CYS A 578 10.17 14.00 26.49
CA CYS A 578 9.70 15.38 26.68
C CYS A 578 10.73 16.16 27.51
N ALA A 579 11.85 16.50 26.88
CA ALA A 579 13.05 16.98 27.57
C ALA A 579 12.84 18.27 28.39
N LYS A 580 11.86 19.11 28.02
CA LYS A 580 11.50 20.35 28.70
C LYS A 580 10.42 20.22 29.76
N LEU A 581 9.84 19.03 29.96
CA LEU A 581 8.76 18.85 30.93
C LEU A 581 9.30 18.99 32.35
N ILE A 582 8.87 20.03 33.09
CA ILE A 582 9.40 20.37 34.42
C ILE A 582 8.64 19.67 35.54
N GLU A 583 7.32 19.71 35.46
CA GLU A 583 6.45 19.07 36.44
C GLU A 583 5.30 18.30 35.81
N MET A 584 4.85 17.27 36.52
CA MET A 584 3.75 16.41 36.09
C MET A 584 2.81 16.09 37.26
N GLN A 585 1.52 16.28 37.04
CA GLN A 585 0.45 15.83 37.92
C GLN A 585 -0.29 14.68 37.23
N VAL A 586 -0.16 13.47 37.78
CA VAL A 586 -0.90 12.31 37.29
C VAL A 586 -2.31 12.31 37.91
N PRO A 587 -3.40 12.19 37.12
CA PRO A 587 -4.78 12.22 37.60
C PRO A 587 -5.16 11.05 38.52
N GLY A 588 -6.19 11.26 39.34
CA GLY A 588 -6.62 10.34 40.41
C GLY A 588 -7.05 8.94 39.96
N LEU A 589 -7.55 8.77 38.72
CA LEU A 589 -8.05 7.50 38.21
C LEU A 589 -6.97 6.57 37.66
N ILE A 590 -5.73 7.06 37.48
CA ILE A 590 -4.63 6.26 36.95
C ILE A 590 -4.12 5.28 38.02
N THR A 591 -4.23 3.99 37.74
CA THR A 591 -3.76 2.90 38.63
C THR A 591 -2.40 2.33 38.22
N SER A 592 -1.93 2.61 37.01
CA SER A 592 -0.69 2.06 36.47
C SER A 592 0.02 3.08 35.58
N LEU A 593 1.32 3.25 35.76
CA LEU A 593 2.18 3.91 34.78
C LEU A 593 2.81 2.86 33.84
N GLY A 594 2.62 3.03 32.54
CA GLY A 594 3.20 2.17 31.51
C GLY A 594 4.74 2.18 31.49
N SER A 595 5.32 1.27 30.71
CA SER A 595 6.78 1.23 30.56
C SER A 595 7.28 2.49 29.87
N GLY A 596 8.29 3.15 30.44
CA GLY A 596 8.94 4.32 29.86
C GLY A 596 8.10 5.59 29.84
N THR A 597 6.95 5.68 30.54
CA THR A 597 6.00 6.80 30.43
C THR A 597 6.65 8.20 30.45
N PHE A 598 7.66 8.43 31.28
CA PHE A 598 8.44 9.68 31.38
C PHE A 598 9.95 9.45 31.13
N TYR A 599 10.31 8.40 30.39
CA TYR A 599 11.71 8.06 30.12
C TYR A 599 12.42 9.22 29.39
N GLY A 600 13.59 9.66 29.84
CA GLY A 600 14.36 10.70 29.17
C GLY A 600 13.82 12.12 29.34
N CYS A 601 12.91 12.37 30.29
CA CYS A 601 12.45 13.71 30.63
C CYS A 601 13.54 14.47 31.43
N ALA A 602 14.45 15.09 30.69
CA ALA A 602 15.69 15.65 31.24
C ALA A 602 15.48 16.73 32.31
N GLU A 603 14.48 17.60 32.15
CA GLU A 603 14.18 18.71 33.08
C GLU A 603 13.07 18.37 34.10
N LEU A 604 12.63 17.10 34.18
CA LEU A 604 11.57 16.70 35.10
C LEU A 604 12.07 16.74 36.54
N GLU A 605 11.60 17.71 37.30
CA GLU A 605 11.98 17.95 38.69
C GLU A 605 10.94 17.40 39.68
N LYS A 606 9.66 17.47 39.30
CA LYS A 606 8.54 17.22 40.22
C LYS A 606 7.45 16.39 39.59
N VAL A 607 7.13 15.27 40.24
CA VAL A 607 6.04 14.38 39.83
C VAL A 607 5.12 14.14 41.01
N ARG A 608 3.81 14.32 40.80
CA ARG A 608 2.78 13.99 41.77
C ARG A 608 1.98 12.81 41.27
N LEU A 609 2.06 11.70 42.00
CA LEU A 609 1.34 10.47 41.71
C LEU A 609 0.02 10.43 42.49
N PRO A 610 -1.04 9.80 41.94
CA PRO A 610 -2.30 9.64 42.65
C PRO A 610 -2.17 8.58 43.74
N SER A 611 -2.99 8.69 44.79
CA SER A 611 -2.99 7.75 45.91
C SER A 611 -3.40 6.32 45.51
N GLY A 612 -4.16 6.18 44.42
CA GLY A 612 -4.63 4.90 43.88
C GLY A 612 -3.67 4.20 42.91
N LEU A 613 -2.45 4.71 42.72
CA LEU A 613 -1.48 4.08 41.82
C LEU A 613 -0.93 2.78 42.43
N GLU A 614 -1.08 1.67 41.69
CA GLU A 614 -0.65 0.33 42.10
C GLU A 614 0.69 -0.08 41.46
N THR A 615 1.00 0.38 40.24
CA THR A 615 2.21 -0.05 39.53
C THR A 615 2.96 1.09 38.83
N ILE A 616 4.29 1.00 38.89
CA ILE A 616 5.21 1.82 38.09
C ILE A 616 5.93 0.89 37.11
N GLY A 617 5.76 1.11 35.81
CA GLY A 617 6.32 0.27 34.75
C GLY A 617 7.85 0.32 34.62
N GLN A 618 8.37 -0.58 33.79
CA GLN A 618 9.79 -0.62 33.43
C GLN A 618 10.23 0.73 32.86
N TRP A 619 11.40 1.25 33.23
CA TRP A 619 11.93 2.52 32.70
C TRP A 619 11.06 3.77 32.90
N ALA A 620 9.98 3.72 33.69
CA ALA A 620 8.96 4.78 33.74
C ALA A 620 9.51 6.19 33.95
N PHE A 621 10.57 6.34 34.75
CA PHE A 621 11.31 7.58 35.01
C PHE A 621 12.80 7.42 34.72
N GLY A 622 13.19 6.46 33.88
CA GLY A 622 14.59 6.26 33.51
C GLY A 622 15.14 7.49 32.79
N ASP A 623 16.41 7.81 33.01
CA ASP A 623 17.10 8.94 32.39
C ASP A 623 16.42 10.30 32.68
N CYS A 624 15.95 10.48 33.92
CA CYS A 624 15.43 11.75 34.44
C CYS A 624 16.44 12.37 35.42
N PRO A 625 17.53 12.99 34.93
CA PRO A 625 18.64 13.47 35.76
C PRO A 625 18.27 14.63 36.70
N SER A 626 17.17 15.34 36.47
CA SER A 626 16.72 16.48 37.31
C SER A 626 15.83 16.08 38.49
N LEU A 627 15.37 14.82 38.56
CA LEU A 627 14.62 14.34 39.71
C LEU A 627 15.54 14.29 40.94
N THR A 628 15.20 15.09 41.97
CA THR A 628 16.00 15.17 43.21
C THR A 628 15.40 14.36 44.35
N TYR A 629 14.07 14.35 44.46
CA TYR A 629 13.34 13.51 45.40
C TYR A 629 12.07 12.95 44.74
N PHE A 630 11.51 11.87 45.30
CA PHE A 630 10.32 11.23 44.75
C PHE A 630 9.41 10.65 45.82
N PHE A 631 8.09 10.81 45.67
CA PHE A 631 7.09 10.31 46.60
C PHE A 631 6.32 9.13 46.02
N MET A 632 6.33 8.01 46.72
CA MET A 632 5.60 6.81 46.37
C MET A 632 4.25 6.77 47.10
N PRO A 633 3.15 6.44 46.41
CA PRO A 633 1.83 6.34 47.04
C PRO A 633 1.72 5.13 47.96
N GLU A 634 0.78 5.20 48.91
CA GLU A 634 0.59 4.16 49.94
C GLU A 634 0.17 2.80 49.35
N GLY A 635 -0.63 2.80 48.27
CA GLY A 635 -1.14 1.58 47.63
C GLY A 635 -0.20 0.94 46.60
N LEU A 636 1.05 1.38 46.49
CA LEU A 636 1.96 0.92 45.44
C LEU A 636 2.38 -0.54 45.65
N LEU A 637 2.07 -1.41 44.68
CA LEU A 637 2.34 -2.85 44.72
C LEU A 637 3.69 -3.22 44.09
N SER A 638 4.09 -2.55 43.01
CA SER A 638 5.33 -2.90 42.29
C SER A 638 5.99 -1.75 41.53
N ILE A 639 7.32 -1.84 41.39
CA ILE A 639 8.17 -0.94 40.61
C ILE A 639 8.99 -1.79 39.63
N GLY A 640 8.81 -1.57 38.33
CA GLY A 640 9.43 -2.36 37.26
C GLY A 640 10.94 -2.13 37.10
N ASP A 641 11.58 -2.97 36.28
CA ASP A 641 13.03 -2.92 36.07
C ASP A 641 13.48 -1.54 35.60
N TYR A 642 14.60 -1.05 36.13
CA TYR A 642 15.22 0.20 35.71
C TYR A 642 14.32 1.44 35.77
N ALA A 643 13.23 1.42 36.55
CA ALA A 643 12.24 2.50 36.59
C ALA A 643 12.82 3.89 36.89
N PHE A 644 13.93 3.99 37.65
CA PHE A 644 14.65 5.23 37.98
C PHE A 644 16.13 5.13 37.60
N ARG A 645 16.47 4.36 36.56
CA ARG A 645 17.86 4.20 36.12
C ARG A 645 18.39 5.53 35.57
N GLN A 646 19.63 5.91 35.90
CA GLN A 646 20.26 7.18 35.51
C GLN A 646 19.54 8.44 36.02
N CYS A 647 18.76 8.36 37.10
CA CYS A 647 18.30 9.56 37.80
C CYS A 647 19.42 10.12 38.70
N GLU A 648 20.45 10.71 38.09
CA GLU A 648 21.71 11.04 38.76
C GLU A 648 21.56 11.98 39.97
N SER A 649 20.57 12.88 39.94
CA SER A 649 20.30 13.80 41.04
C SER A 649 19.39 13.24 42.13
N LEU A 650 18.83 12.03 41.95
CA LEU A 650 17.85 11.45 42.87
C LEU A 650 18.53 11.07 44.18
N ARG A 651 18.20 11.80 45.25
CA ARG A 651 18.81 11.69 46.58
C ARG A 651 17.88 11.08 47.61
N GLU A 652 16.57 11.30 47.49
CA GLU A 652 15.61 10.88 48.51
C GLU A 652 14.34 10.30 47.85
N VAL A 653 13.94 9.10 48.26
CA VAL A 653 12.65 8.51 47.85
C VAL A 653 11.86 8.19 49.11
N PHE A 654 10.62 8.62 49.15
CA PHE A 654 9.72 8.48 50.29
C PHE A 654 8.64 7.45 49.99
N PHE A 655 8.50 6.45 50.85
CA PHE A 655 7.47 5.43 50.74
C PHE A 655 6.44 5.60 51.85
N ALA A 656 5.19 5.86 51.45
CA ALA A 656 4.06 5.99 52.38
C ALA A 656 3.38 4.65 52.72
N GLY A 657 3.72 3.57 52.02
CA GLY A 657 3.11 2.24 52.15
C GLY A 657 4.12 1.13 52.47
N ASP A 658 3.61 -0.11 52.49
CA ASP A 658 4.44 -1.32 52.59
C ASP A 658 5.40 -1.42 51.40
N ALA A 659 6.49 -2.18 51.57
CA ALA A 659 7.53 -2.25 50.55
C ALA A 659 7.01 -2.87 49.23
N PRO A 660 7.03 -2.13 48.10
CA PRO A 660 6.59 -2.68 46.82
C PRO A 660 7.56 -3.75 46.30
N ALA A 661 7.08 -4.64 45.44
CA ALA A 661 7.95 -5.54 44.69
C ALA A 661 8.88 -4.75 43.76
N LEU A 662 10.20 -4.93 43.93
CA LEU A 662 11.21 -4.24 43.12
C LEU A 662 11.70 -5.11 41.95
N GLY A 663 11.73 -4.52 40.76
CA GLY A 663 12.41 -5.05 39.59
C GLY A 663 13.94 -4.96 39.67
N THR A 664 14.61 -5.40 38.62
CA THR A 664 16.07 -5.35 38.50
C THR A 664 16.55 -3.92 38.28
N GLY A 665 17.53 -3.48 39.06
CA GLY A 665 18.26 -2.24 38.80
C GLY A 665 17.41 -0.97 38.86
N VAL A 666 16.32 -0.95 39.64
CA VAL A 666 15.37 0.17 39.77
C VAL A 666 16.08 1.53 39.89
N PHE A 667 17.06 1.64 40.79
CA PHE A 667 17.80 2.88 41.05
C PHE A 667 19.24 2.87 40.48
N ALA A 668 19.52 2.06 39.45
CA ALA A 668 20.88 1.92 38.93
C ALA A 668 21.38 3.23 38.28
N GLY A 669 22.47 3.79 38.81
CA GLY A 669 22.99 5.09 38.37
C GLY A 669 22.27 6.30 38.97
N ALA A 670 21.45 6.11 40.02
CA ALA A 670 21.03 7.21 40.88
C ALA A 670 22.21 7.71 41.75
N SER A 671 21.99 8.78 42.52
CA SER A 671 23.00 9.37 43.40
C SER A 671 23.66 8.33 44.30
N SER A 672 24.98 8.42 44.48
CA SER A 672 25.72 7.54 45.39
C SER A 672 25.28 7.66 46.86
N ASN A 673 24.57 8.75 47.20
CA ASN A 673 24.03 9.02 48.53
C ASN A 673 22.49 8.88 48.58
N LEU A 674 21.89 8.11 47.67
CA LEU A 674 20.44 7.86 47.65
C LEU A 674 19.96 7.25 48.98
N LYS A 675 18.92 7.86 49.56
CA LYS A 675 18.21 7.40 50.75
C LYS A 675 16.77 7.04 50.42
N LEU A 676 16.31 5.93 50.99
CA LEU A 676 14.96 5.40 50.82
C LEU A 676 14.27 5.44 52.19
N HIS A 677 13.32 6.35 52.36
CA HIS A 677 12.63 6.64 53.61
C HIS A 677 11.32 5.86 53.70
N TYR A 678 11.09 5.17 54.81
CA TYR A 678 9.83 4.47 55.09
C TYR A 678 9.42 4.65 56.56
N LEU A 679 8.13 4.52 56.86
CA LEU A 679 7.60 4.63 58.22
C LEU A 679 7.74 3.29 58.97
N ASP A 680 8.05 3.34 60.26
CA ASP A 680 8.25 2.15 61.11
C ASP A 680 7.00 1.24 61.24
N SER A 681 5.80 1.78 60.96
CA SER A 681 4.57 0.99 60.87
C SER A 681 4.46 0.13 59.60
N LYS A 682 5.31 0.32 58.58
CA LYS A 682 5.21 -0.33 57.27
C LYS A 682 6.10 -1.57 57.17
N SER A 683 5.64 -2.60 56.45
CA SER A 683 6.30 -3.91 56.41
C SER A 683 7.15 -4.15 55.15
N ASP A 684 7.86 -5.28 55.15
CA ASP A 684 8.54 -5.90 54.00
C ASP A 684 9.85 -5.26 53.46
N TYR A 685 10.33 -4.16 54.05
CA TYR A 685 11.63 -3.54 53.73
C TYR A 685 12.87 -4.40 54.11
N ASN A 686 12.66 -5.51 54.81
CA ASN A 686 13.72 -6.48 55.17
C ASN A 686 14.00 -7.51 54.06
N ALA A 687 13.26 -7.49 52.95
CA ALA A 687 13.43 -8.46 51.87
C ALA A 687 14.79 -8.28 51.13
N PRO A 688 15.39 -9.37 50.57
CA PRO A 688 16.72 -9.32 49.94
C PRO A 688 16.86 -8.35 48.76
N ALA A 689 15.74 -7.93 48.16
CA ALA A 689 15.73 -6.96 47.07
C ALA A 689 16.08 -5.53 47.52
N TRP A 690 15.98 -5.23 48.82
CA TRP A 690 16.24 -3.91 49.39
C TRP A 690 17.65 -3.80 49.95
N SER A 691 18.40 -2.81 49.46
CA SER A 691 19.74 -2.52 49.95
C SER A 691 19.67 -1.85 51.33
N GLN A 692 20.02 -2.61 52.37
CA GLN A 692 19.95 -2.16 53.76
C GLN A 692 20.79 -0.90 54.06
N SER A 693 21.81 -0.62 53.26
CA SER A 693 22.62 0.60 53.39
C SER A 693 21.94 1.88 52.89
N MET A 694 20.85 1.76 52.13
CA MET A 694 20.10 2.89 51.56
C MET A 694 18.83 3.23 52.35
N LEU A 695 18.34 2.31 53.18
CA LEU A 695 17.10 2.45 53.94
C LEU A 695 17.26 3.40 55.13
N VAL A 696 16.25 4.23 55.35
CA VAL A 696 16.11 5.13 56.49
C VAL A 696 14.71 4.95 57.08
N GLU A 697 14.63 4.25 58.21
CA GLU A 697 13.38 4.10 58.98
C GLU A 697 13.04 5.41 59.70
N ILE A 698 11.77 5.81 59.64
CA ILE A 698 11.22 6.95 60.34
C ILE A 698 10.31 6.42 61.44
N ASP A 699 10.77 6.55 62.68
CA ASP A 699 9.98 6.27 63.88
C ASP A 699 8.88 7.33 64.02
N GLU A 700 7.64 6.92 63.75
CA GLU A 700 6.48 7.81 63.76
C GLU A 700 6.19 8.37 65.16
N SER A 701 6.61 7.67 66.22
CA SER A 701 6.43 8.11 67.60
C SER A 701 7.42 9.21 67.99
N VAL A 702 8.61 9.21 67.38
CA VAL A 702 9.67 10.19 67.62
C VAL A 702 9.59 11.37 66.64
N TYR A 703 9.16 11.13 65.39
CA TYR A 703 9.06 12.13 64.33
C TYR A 703 7.65 12.20 63.69
N PRO A 704 6.60 12.49 64.48
CA PRO A 704 5.20 12.50 63.99
C PRO A 704 4.98 13.51 62.85
N ALA A 705 5.78 14.57 62.82
CA ALA A 705 5.73 15.60 61.81
C ALA A 705 6.32 15.14 60.46
N ALA A 706 7.33 14.25 60.47
CA ALA A 706 7.87 13.61 59.28
C ALA A 706 6.86 12.61 58.67
N ALA A 707 6.22 11.82 59.53
CA ALA A 707 5.13 10.91 59.16
C ALA A 707 3.95 11.65 58.53
N TRP A 708 3.56 12.78 59.14
CA TRP A 708 2.51 13.65 58.61
C TRP A 708 2.89 14.25 57.23
N LEU A 709 4.11 14.75 57.05
CA LEU A 709 4.57 15.28 55.75
C LEU A 709 4.56 14.20 54.65
N MET A 710 5.04 12.99 54.95
CA MET A 710 5.07 11.89 54.00
C MET A 710 3.66 11.44 53.58
N SER A 711 2.71 11.38 54.51
CA SER A 711 1.30 11.07 54.21
C SER A 711 0.57 12.15 53.40
N HIS A 712 1.14 13.36 53.29
CA HIS A 712 0.61 14.47 52.49
C HIS A 712 1.48 14.80 51.26
N HIS A 713 2.42 13.92 50.88
CA HIS A 713 3.34 14.12 49.75
C HIS A 713 4.19 15.41 49.82
N LEU A 714 4.62 15.79 51.03
CA LEU A 714 5.45 16.96 51.29
C LEU A 714 6.88 16.56 51.69
N ALA A 715 7.88 17.29 51.16
CA ALA A 715 9.30 17.04 51.39
C ALA A 715 9.69 17.09 52.88
N TYR A 716 10.29 16.00 53.37
CA TYR A 716 10.97 15.93 54.65
C TYR A 716 12.47 16.21 54.42
N TYR A 717 12.97 17.39 54.80
CA TYR A 717 14.40 17.70 54.65
C TYR A 717 15.21 17.26 55.87
N ALA A 718 16.27 16.46 55.66
CA ALA A 718 17.20 16.00 56.71
C ALA A 718 17.87 17.13 57.53
N TYR A 719 17.89 18.36 57.04
CA TYR A 719 18.39 19.54 57.78
C TYR A 719 17.50 19.97 58.96
N MET A 720 16.29 19.41 59.09
CA MET A 720 15.45 19.53 60.30
C MET A 720 16.11 18.95 61.56
N LEU A 721 17.18 18.15 61.41
CA LEU A 721 17.89 17.51 62.53
C LEU A 721 19.20 18.20 62.94
N GLN A 722 19.70 19.18 62.18
CA GLN A 722 21.02 19.80 62.46
C GLN A 722 20.98 21.25 62.92
N ASP A 723 19.83 21.93 62.88
CA ASP A 723 19.70 23.26 63.46
C ASP A 723 18.92 23.21 64.78
N LEU A 724 19.62 22.79 65.84
CA LEU A 724 19.20 22.96 67.23
C LEU A 724 19.21 24.44 67.67
N ASN A 725 19.49 25.39 66.76
CA ASN A 725 19.58 26.82 67.05
C ASN A 725 18.35 27.65 66.63
N ASP A 726 17.19 27.01 66.45
CA ASP A 726 15.88 27.62 66.74
C ASP A 726 15.60 28.98 66.04
N SER A 727 15.96 29.17 64.75
CA SER A 727 15.64 30.43 64.04
C SER A 727 14.68 30.32 62.85
N ASP A 728 14.88 29.45 61.85
CA ASP A 728 14.22 29.68 60.54
C ASP A 728 13.47 28.50 59.88
N VAL A 729 13.22 27.38 60.55
CA VAL A 729 12.54 26.21 59.94
C VAL A 729 11.12 25.95 60.46
N SER A 730 10.71 26.55 61.57
CA SER A 730 9.54 26.13 62.35
C SER A 730 8.16 26.51 61.80
N LEU A 731 8.04 27.05 60.57
CA LEU A 731 6.78 27.67 60.15
C LEU A 731 6.06 27.06 58.94
N LEU A 732 6.77 26.43 58.00
CA LEU A 732 6.08 25.79 56.87
C LEU A 732 5.16 24.64 57.33
N MET A 733 5.49 24.00 58.46
CA MET A 733 4.67 22.96 59.10
C MET A 733 3.37 23.48 59.73
N ALA A 734 3.27 24.77 60.04
CA ALA A 734 2.07 25.35 60.64
C ALA A 734 0.87 25.37 59.67
N TYR A 735 1.15 25.41 58.36
CA TYR A 735 0.14 25.54 57.32
C TYR A 735 -0.62 24.25 57.00
N ALA A 736 0.02 23.14 57.34
CA ALA A 736 -0.31 21.84 56.82
C ALA A 736 -1.41 21.15 57.66
N LEU A 737 -1.57 21.58 58.92
CA LEU A 737 -2.39 20.88 59.91
C LEU A 737 -3.85 21.33 60.06
N ASN A 738 -4.36 22.33 59.30
CA ASN A 738 -5.81 22.49 59.05
C ASN A 738 -6.24 23.64 58.09
N ILE A 739 -5.76 23.70 56.85
CA ILE A 739 -6.49 24.44 55.80
C ILE A 739 -6.95 23.44 54.75
N ASN A 740 -8.24 23.12 54.75
CA ASN A 740 -8.88 22.37 53.67
C ASN A 740 -9.01 23.30 52.45
N PRO A 741 -8.25 23.10 51.34
CA PRO A 741 -8.29 24.00 50.19
C PRO A 741 -9.63 23.96 49.45
N ARG A 742 -10.49 22.97 49.72
CA ARG A 742 -11.81 22.85 49.08
C ARG A 742 -12.83 23.88 49.55
N ASP A 743 -12.58 24.55 50.67
CA ASP A 743 -13.53 25.52 51.27
C ASP A 743 -13.10 26.99 51.11
N ASN A 744 -12.00 27.28 50.38
CA ASN A 744 -11.57 28.66 50.09
C ASN A 744 -11.86 29.02 48.61
N PRO A 745 -12.95 29.76 48.31
CA PRO A 745 -13.34 30.09 46.93
C PRO A 745 -12.47 31.16 46.27
N VAL A 746 -11.47 31.70 46.97
CA VAL A 746 -10.52 32.69 46.44
C VAL A 746 -9.13 32.08 46.57
N SER A 747 -8.49 31.82 45.44
CA SER A 747 -7.23 31.10 45.27
C SER A 747 -5.99 31.81 45.84
N GLU A 748 -6.10 32.40 47.03
CA GLU A 748 -5.01 33.10 47.72
C GLU A 748 -4.81 32.48 49.10
N LEU A 749 -3.74 31.71 49.21
CA LEU A 749 -3.30 31.06 50.45
C LEU A 749 -2.84 32.15 51.43
N PRO A 750 -3.29 32.15 52.71
CA PRO A 750 -2.69 32.98 53.75
C PRO A 750 -1.16 33.04 53.69
N MET A 751 -0.61 34.26 53.75
CA MET A 751 0.83 34.50 53.76
C MET A 751 1.31 34.70 55.19
N VAL A 752 2.34 33.96 55.58
CA VAL A 752 2.90 34.03 56.94
C VAL A 752 4.19 34.81 56.92
N VAL A 753 4.31 35.81 57.80
CA VAL A 753 5.49 36.66 57.95
C VAL A 753 6.16 36.38 59.29
N VAL A 754 7.45 36.05 59.23
CA VAL A 754 8.31 35.81 60.39
C VAL A 754 9.24 36.98 60.59
N SER A 755 9.28 37.49 61.81
CA SER A 755 10.33 38.38 62.27
C SER A 755 11.05 37.79 63.50
N PRO A 756 12.22 38.33 63.89
CA PRO A 756 12.93 37.88 65.08
C PRO A 756 12.12 37.96 66.38
N THR A 757 11.11 38.82 66.44
CA THR A 757 10.31 39.11 67.64
C THR A 757 8.86 38.61 67.56
N GLU A 758 8.37 38.30 66.37
CA GLU A 758 6.95 38.08 66.12
C GLU A 758 6.70 37.04 65.03
N LEU A 759 5.68 36.21 65.25
CA LEU A 759 5.09 35.34 64.25
C LEU A 759 3.72 35.90 63.84
N SER A 760 3.53 36.20 62.55
CA SER A 760 2.27 36.77 62.05
C SER A 760 1.72 36.02 60.83
N MET A 761 0.39 35.89 60.74
CA MET A 761 -0.34 35.26 59.63
C MET A 761 -1.34 36.25 59.04
N ASP A 762 -1.23 36.49 57.74
CA ASP A 762 -2.15 37.32 56.96
C ASP A 762 -3.15 36.43 56.21
N PHE A 763 -4.45 36.66 56.42
CA PHE A 763 -5.53 35.89 55.80
C PHE A 763 -6.73 36.76 55.44
N TYR A 764 -7.47 36.36 54.41
CA TYR A 764 -8.63 37.11 53.92
C TYR A 764 -9.90 36.75 54.71
N GLY A 765 -10.65 37.73 55.22
CA GLY A 765 -11.79 37.47 56.12
C GLY A 765 -12.92 38.50 56.00
N VAL A 766 -13.76 38.36 54.95
CA VAL A 766 -14.83 39.32 54.59
C VAL A 766 -16.26 38.81 54.83
N SER A 767 -16.46 37.53 55.12
CA SER A 767 -17.80 36.93 55.22
C SER A 767 -18.48 37.24 56.56
N PRO A 768 -19.69 37.85 56.56
CA PRO A 768 -20.46 38.05 57.79
C PRO A 768 -20.92 36.70 58.37
N GLY A 769 -20.80 36.50 59.69
CA GLY A 769 -21.24 35.26 60.36
C GLY A 769 -20.20 34.15 60.43
N ILE A 770 -18.93 34.43 60.11
CA ILE A 770 -17.82 33.51 60.36
C ILE A 770 -17.01 34.00 61.57
N ASP A 771 -16.78 33.11 62.53
CA ASP A 771 -15.88 33.31 63.67
C ASP A 771 -14.49 32.75 63.33
N TYR A 772 -13.46 33.58 63.50
CA TYR A 772 -12.07 33.24 63.25
C TYR A 772 -11.33 33.19 64.59
N ARG A 773 -10.65 32.08 64.87
CA ARG A 773 -9.86 31.90 66.10
C ARG A 773 -8.47 31.41 65.77
N VAL A 774 -7.50 31.75 66.61
CA VAL A 774 -6.12 31.31 66.43
C VAL A 774 -5.70 30.50 67.65
N GLU A 775 -5.24 29.29 67.37
CA GLU A 775 -4.66 28.41 68.39
C GLU A 775 -3.17 28.28 68.14
N VAL A 776 -2.41 28.10 69.21
CA VAL A 776 -0.98 27.85 69.13
C VAL A 776 -0.61 26.57 69.85
N SER A 777 0.53 26.01 69.45
CA SER A 777 1.10 24.83 70.09
C SER A 777 2.60 25.00 70.22
N SER A 778 3.19 24.36 71.23
CA SER A 778 4.64 24.24 71.38
C SER A 778 5.17 22.90 70.87
N ASP A 779 4.29 21.92 70.65
CA ASP A 779 4.65 20.51 70.41
C ASP A 779 3.78 19.81 69.33
N LEU A 780 2.87 20.52 68.66
CA LEU A 780 1.85 20.02 67.72
C LEU A 780 0.79 19.10 68.31
N VAL A 781 0.90 18.70 69.57
CA VAL A 781 -0.01 17.76 70.24
C VAL A 781 -1.02 18.52 71.10
N HIS A 782 -0.57 19.54 71.83
CA HIS A 782 -1.40 20.33 72.71
C HIS A 782 -1.63 21.71 72.10
N TRP A 783 -2.90 21.99 71.79
CA TRP A 783 -3.33 23.26 71.22
C TRP A 783 -4.01 24.11 72.31
N ILE A 784 -3.57 25.35 72.41
CA ILE A 784 -4.12 26.33 73.35
C ILE A 784 -4.72 27.45 72.52
N GLU A 785 -6.01 27.70 72.73
CA GLU A 785 -6.66 28.91 72.24
C GLU A 785 -6.00 30.10 72.92
N THR A 786 -5.27 30.87 72.14
CA THR A 786 -4.66 32.10 72.61
C THR A 786 -5.58 33.25 72.31
N GLY A 787 -5.70 34.20 73.24
CA GLY A 787 -6.36 35.50 73.01
C GLY A 787 -5.54 36.41 72.08
N VAL A 788 -5.10 35.89 70.94
CA VAL A 788 -4.43 36.64 69.88
C VAL A 788 -5.47 37.52 69.22
N ASP A 789 -5.27 38.85 69.31
CA ASP A 789 -6.11 39.81 68.61
C ASP A 789 -5.87 39.69 67.10
N ILE A 790 -6.91 39.25 66.37
CA ILE A 790 -6.96 39.34 64.92
C ILE A 790 -7.22 40.80 64.57
N SER A 791 -6.38 41.39 63.74
CA SER A 791 -6.55 42.77 63.31
C SER A 791 -7.93 43.00 62.69
N VAL A 792 -8.43 44.22 62.82
CA VAL A 792 -9.56 44.67 61.97
C VAL A 792 -9.16 44.51 60.49
N PRO A 793 -10.11 44.11 59.63
CA PRO A 793 -9.82 43.93 58.21
C PRO A 793 -9.46 45.28 57.58
N ASP A 794 -8.47 45.28 56.68
CA ASP A 794 -8.08 46.47 55.92
C ASP A 794 -9.04 46.75 54.73
N SER A 795 -8.70 47.74 53.90
CA SER A 795 -9.54 48.12 52.75
C SER A 795 -9.70 47.04 51.69
N GLU A 796 -8.83 46.03 51.69
CA GLU A 796 -8.89 44.88 50.81
C GLU A 796 -9.47 43.66 51.52
N GLY A 797 -9.90 43.74 52.80
CA GLY A 797 -10.52 42.61 53.50
C GLY A 797 -9.53 41.64 54.15
N MET A 798 -8.24 41.98 54.16
CA MET A 798 -7.17 41.21 54.79
C MET A 798 -7.09 41.46 56.28
N ARG A 799 -6.81 40.41 57.04
CA ARG A 799 -6.63 40.40 58.50
C ARG A 799 -5.28 39.81 58.85
N ARG A 800 -4.68 40.29 59.92
CA ARG A 800 -3.43 39.79 60.48
C ARG A 800 -3.65 39.27 61.88
N ALA A 801 -3.24 38.03 62.14
CA ALA A 801 -3.06 37.51 63.49
C ALA A 801 -1.56 37.52 63.83
N SER A 802 -1.19 37.85 65.06
CA SER A 802 0.24 37.87 65.44
C SER A 802 0.48 37.45 66.88
N ILE A 803 1.56 36.70 67.11
CA ILE A 803 2.01 36.25 68.41
C ILE A 803 3.50 36.57 68.61
N GLY A 804 3.84 37.09 69.79
CA GLY A 804 5.24 37.31 70.16
C GLY A 804 5.98 35.99 70.35
N ARG A 805 7.21 35.88 69.82
CA ARG A 805 8.03 34.67 69.93
C ARG A 805 8.50 34.36 71.36
N GLU A 806 8.36 35.32 72.29
CA GLU A 806 8.75 35.19 73.70
C GLU A 806 7.83 34.24 74.51
N MET A 807 6.69 33.83 73.97
CA MET A 807 5.73 32.96 74.64
C MET A 807 6.08 31.45 74.60
N GLY A 808 7.17 31.06 73.94
CA GLY A 808 7.62 29.66 73.85
C GLY A 808 6.78 28.76 72.92
N TYR A 809 5.77 29.32 72.24
CA TYR A 809 4.97 28.63 71.23
C TYR A 809 5.67 28.60 69.87
N ARG A 810 5.54 27.47 69.18
CA ARG A 810 6.29 27.13 67.95
C ARG A 810 5.40 26.97 66.72
N PHE A 811 4.10 26.79 66.92
CA PHE A 811 3.12 26.49 65.88
C PHE A 811 1.87 27.37 66.06
N MET A 812 1.23 27.75 64.95
CA MET A 812 0.00 28.56 64.92
C MET A 812 -0.96 27.96 63.89
N ARG A 813 -2.25 27.84 64.21
CA ARG A 813 -3.29 27.46 63.24
C ARG A 813 -4.49 28.40 63.32
N LEU A 814 -5.10 28.68 62.17
CA LEU A 814 -6.34 29.41 62.05
C LEU A 814 -7.52 28.41 62.09
N ILE A 815 -8.45 28.64 62.99
CA ILE A 815 -9.71 27.94 63.10
C ILE A 815 -10.80 28.84 62.54
N VAL A 816 -11.58 28.31 61.59
CA VAL A 816 -12.68 29.01 60.95
C VAL A 816 -13.95 28.25 61.26
N THR A 817 -14.91 28.91 61.91
CA THR A 817 -16.20 28.31 62.28
C THR A 817 -17.34 29.21 61.85
N GLU A 818 -18.33 28.66 61.15
CA GLU A 818 -19.59 29.36 60.89
C GLU A 818 -20.39 29.50 62.20
N LEU A 819 -20.91 30.70 62.48
CA LEU A 819 -21.72 31.01 63.67
C LEU A 819 -23.20 30.64 63.51
#